data_AF-A0A9D4PJD1-F1
#
_entry.id   AF-A0A9D4PJD1-F1
#
_cell.length_a   1.000
_cell.length_b   1.000
_cell.length_c   1.000
_cell.angle_alpha   90.00
_cell.angle_beta   90.00
_cell.angle_gamma   90.00
#
_symmetry.space_group_name_H-M   'P 1'
#
loop_
_entity.id
_entity.type
_entity.pdbx_description
1 polymer ?
#
loop_
_entity_poly.entity_id
_entity_poly.type
_entity_poly.pdbx_seq_one_letter_code
_entity_poly.pdbx_strand_id
1 'polypeptide(L)'
;MPIEGEAFPFELPRPKCTQKTRGICLLLQHLTAYNKVLWDLCLQLREDSRDEPGHLSVATVYLPLHADMRGIRQQNKKGARPVTLADRANYDVLNSDVLVETLMRSSSLRRLTIIGRANDPPQVLQQVGRTEGRSLAYQDYMICTARIEIPVLLLEKHDATLVSLDLENLLMSPSTAKKLIESLIKNDTVEQLAVGYIILTSGPATDGTMDLFAQYLGKGNSTLRELTFGVHHLENGVSESMTIARAVCAATTLEELTWQISTANHSYAPVLAALARSRSLRSLTFLPGGRDNYENGPLPRENASQPSWISALKENTTLEKLDLDVSWSYIADCCLLLEALAEDKGLQSVTLRNFPNDAGSQEVLRAMRERGLDQKVRVECYPVFLGDHLTLPACNRVTSIVVRPDYLTPVDSSLRNAFHLITTSHHITSVYVFLDFFHEATFTLLATYISESPTIKQIELKLLFCDLEESFVANGEAALRSITNLFMALSSNEGITSMLLYLGINVADEHCQLLADAPSNNRQLHELSVVSMGEFNTAVFLDRLLPGLELNYNLLILNFPFSSEPNGRMCEAQELVRRNCSLVDRATRFVMGDRSWYCACAFERVSEEPVLLNNVRRKGTASEEAEDMIRRARMLVRFMNVHDYMSLTGVVKARVECYVREDGRPQLDELYDDCWLRIRRYLTIEDVIKP
;
A
#
# COMPACT_ATOMS: atom_id res chain seq x y z
N MET A 1 -6.32 46.42 -14.71
CA MET A 1 -4.89 46.19 -14.43
C MET A 1 -4.67 44.68 -14.44
N PRO A 2 -3.97 44.11 -15.44
CA PRO A 2 -3.55 42.72 -15.37
C PRO A 2 -2.36 42.63 -14.43
N ILE A 3 -2.44 41.70 -13.49
CA ILE A 3 -1.34 41.34 -12.59
C ILE A 3 -0.29 40.63 -13.45
N GLU A 4 0.90 41.22 -13.54
CA GLU A 4 2.05 40.64 -14.21
C GLU A 4 2.43 39.32 -13.53
N GLY A 5 2.49 38.24 -14.32
CA GLY A 5 2.98 36.96 -13.85
C GLY A 5 4.49 37.05 -13.59
N GLU A 6 4.88 37.01 -12.32
CA GLU A 6 6.27 36.82 -11.93
C GLU A 6 6.78 35.48 -12.51
N ALA A 7 7.79 35.57 -13.37
CA ALA A 7 8.50 34.40 -13.86
C ALA A 7 9.33 33.80 -12.70
N PHE A 8 9.05 32.56 -12.31
CA PHE A 8 9.86 31.82 -11.33
C PHE A 8 11.33 31.72 -11.80
N PRO A 9 12.31 32.21 -11.03
CA PRO A 9 13.71 32.27 -11.44
C PRO A 9 14.50 31.05 -10.95
N PHE A 10 14.02 29.83 -11.21
CA PHE A 10 14.76 28.61 -10.84
C PHE A 10 15.36 27.95 -12.09
N GLU A 11 16.62 28.27 -12.40
CA GLU A 11 17.44 27.37 -13.21
C GLU A 11 17.74 26.12 -12.36
N LEU A 12 17.10 24.99 -12.69
CA LEU A 12 17.42 23.71 -12.05
C LEU A 12 18.90 23.35 -12.33
N PRO A 13 19.68 22.99 -11.31
CA PRO A 13 21.07 22.57 -11.50
C PRO A 13 21.11 21.32 -12.41
N ARG A 14 21.93 21.38 -13.46
CA ARG A 14 22.12 20.29 -14.44
C ARG A 14 22.80 19.09 -13.76
N PRO A 15 22.14 17.96 -13.52
CA PRO A 15 22.78 16.83 -12.87
C PRO A 15 23.59 16.00 -13.88
N LYS A 16 24.83 15.65 -13.52
CA LYS A 16 25.62 14.64 -14.23
C LYS A 16 25.41 13.27 -13.58
N CYS A 17 24.49 12.47 -14.08
CA CYS A 17 24.43 11.06 -13.67
C CYS A 17 25.71 10.35 -14.17
N THR A 18 26.53 9.82 -13.27
CA THR A 18 27.81 9.23 -13.67
C THR A 18 27.61 7.76 -14.05
N GLN A 19 27.88 7.41 -15.31
CA GLN A 19 27.77 6.06 -15.87
C GLN A 19 28.77 5.02 -15.31
N LYS A 20 29.51 5.31 -14.24
CA LYS A 20 30.53 4.38 -13.72
C LYS A 20 29.98 3.51 -12.61
N THR A 21 29.51 2.32 -12.98
CA THR A 21 29.40 1.01 -12.26
C THR A 21 28.92 0.94 -10.80
N ARG A 22 28.81 2.03 -10.04
CA ARG A 22 28.21 2.17 -8.69
C ARG A 22 27.76 3.63 -8.42
N GLY A 23 27.56 4.43 -9.47
CA GLY A 23 27.30 5.86 -9.36
C GLY A 23 25.89 6.15 -8.87
N ILE A 24 25.76 6.55 -7.61
CA ILE A 24 24.52 7.03 -7.01
C ILE A 24 24.05 8.27 -7.78
N CYS A 25 22.78 8.28 -8.19
CA CYS A 25 22.21 9.33 -9.02
C CYS A 25 22.32 10.71 -8.32
N LEU A 26 22.98 11.70 -8.94
CA LEU A 26 23.09 13.06 -8.38
C LEU A 26 21.72 13.73 -8.20
N LEU A 27 20.68 13.28 -8.91
CA LEU A 27 19.30 13.73 -8.69
C LEU A 27 18.84 13.52 -7.25
N LEU A 28 19.38 12.51 -6.54
CA LEU A 28 19.08 12.26 -5.13
C LEU A 28 19.34 13.46 -4.23
N GLN A 29 20.35 14.27 -4.56
CA GLN A 29 20.72 15.46 -3.79
C GLN A 29 19.78 16.64 -4.06
N HIS A 30 18.98 16.55 -5.12
CA HIS A 30 18.10 17.62 -5.58
C HIS A 30 16.63 17.20 -5.64
N LEU A 31 16.27 16.04 -5.06
CA LEU A 31 14.92 15.48 -5.15
C LEU A 31 13.83 16.48 -4.75
N THR A 32 14.03 17.25 -3.69
CA THR A 32 13.05 18.27 -3.26
C THR A 32 12.77 19.30 -4.34
N ALA A 33 13.81 19.79 -5.03
CA ALA A 33 13.67 20.79 -6.09
C ALA A 33 12.99 20.18 -7.33
N TYR A 34 13.37 18.96 -7.71
CA TYR A 34 12.72 18.25 -8.81
C TYR A 34 11.26 17.92 -8.48
N ASN A 35 10.97 17.46 -7.27
CA ASN A 35 9.63 17.12 -6.84
C ASN A 35 8.71 18.32 -6.71
N LYS A 36 9.24 19.49 -6.32
CA LYS A 36 8.47 20.74 -6.36
C LYS A 36 7.97 21.08 -7.76
N VAL A 37 8.79 20.82 -8.79
CA VAL A 37 8.40 21.03 -10.20
C VAL A 37 7.47 19.92 -10.69
N LEU A 38 7.75 18.69 -10.29
CA LEU A 38 6.96 17.51 -10.62
C LEU A 38 5.59 17.51 -9.93
N TRP A 39 5.43 18.23 -8.83
CA TRP A 39 4.19 18.31 -8.06
C TRP A 39 3.01 18.87 -8.85
N ASP A 40 3.26 19.91 -9.64
CA ASP A 40 2.25 20.52 -10.53
C ASP A 40 1.79 19.55 -11.61
N LEU A 41 2.60 18.52 -11.87
CA LEU A 41 2.33 17.41 -12.77
C LEU A 41 1.75 16.19 -12.04
N CYS A 42 1.46 16.34 -10.74
CA CYS A 42 1.03 15.32 -9.80
C CYS A 42 2.08 14.20 -9.60
N LEU A 43 3.38 14.48 -9.80
CA LEU A 43 4.48 13.51 -9.81
C LEU A 43 5.48 13.76 -8.68
N GLN A 44 6.25 12.74 -8.34
CA GLN A 44 7.28 12.74 -7.30
C GLN A 44 8.30 11.63 -7.54
N LEU A 45 9.56 11.98 -7.75
CA LEU A 45 10.68 11.04 -7.68
C LEU A 45 10.85 10.52 -6.25
N ARG A 46 10.93 9.20 -6.11
CA ARG A 46 11.18 8.39 -4.91
C ARG A 46 12.39 7.48 -5.14
N GLU A 47 12.99 6.99 -4.08
CA GLU A 47 14.00 5.92 -4.21
C GLU A 47 13.31 4.57 -4.27
N ASP A 48 13.79 3.68 -5.15
CA ASP A 48 13.28 2.31 -5.20
C ASP A 48 13.74 1.55 -3.95
N SER A 49 12.76 1.12 -3.14
CA SER A 49 12.97 0.40 -1.89
C SER A 49 13.38 -1.06 -2.08
N ARG A 50 13.39 -1.57 -3.33
CA ARG A 50 13.63 -2.98 -3.68
C ARG A 50 15.00 -3.26 -4.32
N ASP A 51 15.75 -2.25 -4.77
CA ASP A 51 16.99 -2.41 -5.56
C ASP A 51 18.24 -1.70 -4.94
N GLU A 52 19.36 -1.68 -5.68
CA GLU A 52 20.66 -1.11 -5.29
C GLU A 52 20.60 0.39 -4.87
N PRO A 53 21.60 0.90 -4.13
CA PRO A 53 21.65 2.30 -3.71
C PRO A 53 21.61 3.27 -4.89
N GLY A 54 20.61 4.15 -4.92
CA GLY A 54 20.55 5.28 -5.85
C GLY A 54 19.65 5.09 -7.06
N HIS A 55 18.85 4.03 -7.09
CA HIS A 55 17.75 3.88 -8.04
C HIS A 55 16.57 4.78 -7.66
N LEU A 56 16.02 5.46 -8.67
CA LEU A 56 14.88 6.37 -8.54
C LEU A 56 13.67 5.81 -9.30
N SER A 57 12.48 6.01 -8.75
CA SER A 57 11.18 5.72 -9.35
C SER A 57 10.29 6.97 -9.21
N VAL A 58 9.55 7.42 -10.23
CA VAL A 58 8.60 8.57 -10.08
C VAL A 58 7.21 8.11 -9.65
N ALA A 59 6.78 8.29 -8.42
CA ALA A 59 5.39 8.09 -8.05
C ALA A 59 4.50 9.31 -8.39
N THR A 60 3.22 9.11 -8.74
CA THR A 60 2.17 10.10 -8.70
C THR A 60 1.77 10.27 -7.27
N VAL A 61 1.54 11.52 -6.92
CA VAL A 61 1.22 11.91 -5.57
C VAL A 61 -0.27 12.14 -5.39
N TYR A 62 -1.01 12.50 -6.46
CA TYR A 62 -2.45 12.69 -6.40
C TYR A 62 -3.16 12.63 -7.76
N LEU A 63 -4.49 12.48 -7.70
CA LEU A 63 -5.40 12.58 -8.85
C LEU A 63 -6.40 13.71 -8.56
N PRO A 64 -6.30 14.89 -9.21
CA PRO A 64 -7.29 15.93 -9.02
C PRO A 64 -8.63 15.50 -9.64
N LEU A 65 -9.73 15.65 -8.89
CA LEU A 65 -11.07 15.48 -9.44
C LEU A 65 -11.42 16.62 -10.43
N HIS A 66 -10.86 17.82 -10.24
CA HIS A 66 -11.14 19.01 -11.08
C HIS A 66 -10.00 20.06 -11.05
N ALA A 67 -8.88 19.84 -11.75
CA ALA A 67 -7.87 20.91 -11.95
C ALA A 67 -8.04 21.59 -13.32
N ASP A 68 -8.21 22.92 -13.35
CA ASP A 68 -8.16 23.72 -14.59
C ASP A 68 -6.70 23.90 -15.04
N MET A 69 -6.27 23.06 -15.98
CA MET A 69 -4.88 22.93 -16.45
C MET A 69 -4.44 24.03 -17.43
N ARG A 70 -5.22 25.09 -17.67
CA ARG A 70 -4.91 26.13 -18.67
C ARG A 70 -3.65 26.94 -18.37
N GLY A 71 -3.18 26.99 -17.12
CA GLY A 71 -1.95 27.70 -16.72
C GLY A 71 -0.63 27.01 -17.11
N ILE A 72 -0.60 25.67 -17.17
CA ILE A 72 0.64 24.89 -17.29
C ILE A 72 1.23 24.92 -18.71
N ARG A 73 0.40 25.09 -19.75
CA ARG A 73 0.84 25.15 -21.16
C ARG A 73 1.75 26.34 -21.50
N GLN A 74 1.75 27.41 -20.69
CA GLN A 74 2.59 28.59 -20.98
C GLN A 74 4.00 28.52 -20.39
N GLN A 75 4.26 27.68 -19.38
CA GLN A 75 5.55 27.66 -18.67
C GLN A 75 6.61 26.73 -19.28
N ASN A 76 6.24 25.71 -20.06
CA ASN A 76 7.18 24.71 -20.60
C ASN A 76 7.90 25.07 -21.91
N LYS A 77 7.94 26.34 -22.33
CA LYS A 77 8.62 26.77 -23.58
C LYS A 77 10.13 27.03 -23.46
N LYS A 78 10.78 26.73 -22.35
CA LYS A 78 12.24 26.98 -22.16
C LYS A 78 13.02 25.72 -21.77
N GLY A 79 13.36 24.90 -22.76
CA GLY A 79 14.70 24.31 -22.92
C GLY A 79 15.36 23.47 -21.81
N ALA A 80 14.62 22.68 -21.03
CA ALA A 80 15.24 21.70 -20.11
C ALA A 80 15.49 20.34 -20.81
N ARG A 81 16.71 19.83 -20.67
CA ARG A 81 17.20 18.52 -21.17
C ARG A 81 17.11 17.45 -20.06
N PRO A 82 17.27 16.15 -20.38
CA PRO A 82 16.37 15.09 -19.93
C PRO A 82 16.66 14.56 -18.52
N VAL A 83 15.61 14.43 -17.70
CA VAL A 83 15.64 13.80 -16.37
C VAL A 83 15.01 12.42 -16.48
N THR A 84 15.78 11.42 -16.09
CA THR A 84 15.46 10.01 -16.29
C THR A 84 14.40 9.51 -15.32
N LEU A 85 13.52 8.67 -15.88
CA LEU A 85 12.84 7.52 -15.27
C LEU A 85 11.58 7.83 -14.45
N ALA A 86 10.43 7.46 -15.03
CA ALA A 86 9.09 7.62 -14.48
C ALA A 86 8.61 6.32 -13.78
N ASP A 87 7.72 6.40 -12.80
CA ASP A 87 7.06 5.26 -12.14
C ASP A 87 5.54 5.52 -12.02
N ARG A 88 5.02 6.68 -12.45
CA ARG A 88 3.62 7.09 -12.42
C ARG A 88 3.56 8.49 -13.08
N ALA A 89 2.64 8.77 -14.02
CA ALA A 89 2.52 10.13 -14.55
C ALA A 89 1.14 10.60 -15.03
N ASN A 90 0.92 11.93 -15.00
CA ASN A 90 -0.29 12.57 -15.53
C ASN A 90 -0.24 12.58 -17.08
N TYR A 91 -1.41 12.51 -17.71
CA TYR A 91 -1.60 12.27 -19.14
C TYR A 91 -0.83 13.26 -20.05
N ASP A 92 -0.84 14.55 -19.73
CA ASP A 92 -0.13 15.58 -20.52
C ASP A 92 1.40 15.46 -20.43
N VAL A 93 1.93 14.85 -19.35
CA VAL A 93 3.37 14.68 -19.12
C VAL A 93 3.89 13.42 -19.78
N LEU A 94 3.05 12.40 -19.80
CA LEU A 94 3.27 11.16 -20.53
C LEU A 94 3.18 11.32 -22.05
N ASN A 95 2.68 12.46 -22.51
CA ASN A 95 2.71 12.94 -23.90
C ASN A 95 3.84 13.95 -24.17
N SER A 96 4.73 14.18 -23.22
CA SER A 96 5.91 15.03 -23.43
C SER A 96 6.94 14.30 -24.28
N ASP A 97 7.19 14.80 -25.50
CA ASP A 97 8.25 14.31 -26.39
C ASP A 97 9.59 14.18 -25.64
N VAL A 98 9.87 15.10 -24.71
CA VAL A 98 11.09 15.12 -23.91
C VAL A 98 11.15 13.93 -22.94
N LEU A 99 10.06 13.63 -22.23
CA LEU A 99 10.02 12.50 -21.29
C LEU A 99 10.16 11.16 -22.03
N VAL A 100 9.44 11.03 -23.16
CA VAL A 100 9.49 9.85 -24.03
C VAL A 100 10.92 9.63 -24.55
N GLU A 101 11.54 10.63 -25.17
CA GLU A 101 12.91 10.55 -25.69
C GLU A 101 13.94 10.21 -24.59
N THR A 102 13.67 10.66 -23.35
CA THR A 102 14.50 10.37 -22.18
C THR A 102 14.41 8.92 -21.73
N LEU A 103 13.19 8.39 -21.59
CA LEU A 103 12.95 7.00 -21.19
C LEU A 103 13.59 6.05 -22.21
N MET A 104 13.48 6.38 -23.49
CA MET A 104 14.02 5.60 -24.61
C MET A 104 15.54 5.53 -24.67
N ARG A 105 16.25 6.50 -24.10
CA ARG A 105 17.72 6.55 -24.07
C ARG A 105 18.31 5.94 -22.80
N SER A 106 17.48 5.48 -21.87
CA SER A 106 17.93 4.93 -20.59
C SER A 106 18.28 3.45 -20.70
N SER A 107 19.57 3.13 -20.67
CA SER A 107 20.06 1.74 -20.59
C SER A 107 19.98 1.12 -19.19
N SER A 108 19.48 1.87 -18.21
CA SER A 108 19.36 1.43 -16.81
C SER A 108 17.91 1.25 -16.34
N LEU A 109 16.92 1.45 -17.22
CA LEU A 109 15.50 1.33 -16.93
C LEU A 109 15.12 -0.15 -16.75
N ARG A 110 15.04 -0.62 -15.50
CA ARG A 110 14.65 -2.00 -15.18
C ARG A 110 13.17 -2.15 -14.84
N ARG A 111 12.51 -1.12 -14.32
CA ARG A 111 11.08 -1.13 -14.00
C ARG A 111 10.43 0.19 -14.36
N LEU A 112 9.24 0.15 -14.95
CA LEU A 112 8.40 1.31 -15.23
C LEU A 112 7.00 1.02 -14.70
N THR A 113 6.58 1.68 -13.64
CA THR A 113 5.15 1.72 -13.27
C THR A 113 4.54 2.97 -13.92
N ILE A 114 3.26 2.97 -14.26
CA ILE A 114 2.53 4.13 -14.80
C ILE A 114 1.18 4.15 -14.13
N ILE A 115 0.87 5.19 -13.37
CA ILE A 115 -0.38 5.26 -12.60
C ILE A 115 -1.04 6.57 -12.95
N GLY A 116 -2.26 6.51 -13.45
CA GLY A 116 -2.94 7.67 -14.01
C GLY A 116 -4.38 7.37 -14.42
N ARG A 117 -5.15 8.44 -14.59
CA ARG A 117 -6.50 8.46 -15.12
C ARG A 117 -6.42 9.06 -16.51
N ALA A 118 -6.79 8.32 -17.54
CA ALA A 118 -6.62 8.82 -18.91
C ALA A 118 -7.81 8.46 -19.81
N ASN A 119 -8.25 9.44 -20.58
CA ASN A 119 -9.21 9.24 -21.65
C ASN A 119 -8.56 8.74 -22.96
N ASP A 120 -7.22 8.76 -23.03
CA ASP A 120 -6.39 8.38 -24.17
C ASP A 120 -5.04 7.85 -23.62
N PRO A 121 -4.24 7.05 -24.35
CA PRO A 121 -2.97 6.55 -23.84
C PRO A 121 -1.82 7.57 -23.96
N PRO A 122 -0.99 7.70 -22.90
CA PRO A 122 0.40 8.16 -22.98
C PRO A 122 1.17 7.79 -24.26
N GLN A 123 1.76 8.75 -24.98
CA GLN A 123 2.77 8.47 -26.02
C GLN A 123 3.92 7.61 -25.48
N VAL A 124 4.26 7.74 -24.20
CA VAL A 124 5.20 6.86 -23.48
C VAL A 124 4.86 5.38 -23.66
N LEU A 125 3.59 4.97 -23.49
CA LEU A 125 3.20 3.55 -23.62
C LEU A 125 3.42 3.00 -25.04
N GLN A 126 3.36 3.87 -26.05
CA GLN A 126 3.60 3.49 -27.45
C GLN A 126 5.08 3.23 -27.75
N GLN A 127 6.00 3.81 -26.97
CA GLN A 127 7.44 3.79 -27.23
C GLN A 127 8.21 2.88 -26.27
N VAL A 128 7.68 2.63 -25.06
CA VAL A 128 8.32 1.81 -24.00
C VAL A 128 8.65 0.38 -24.44
N GLY A 129 7.87 -0.20 -25.37
CA GLY A 129 8.15 -1.53 -25.96
C GLY A 129 9.45 -1.66 -26.76
N ARG A 130 10.35 -0.67 -26.67
CA ARG A 130 11.69 -0.67 -27.29
C ARG A 130 12.81 -0.53 -26.24
N THR A 131 12.48 -0.56 -24.95
CA THR A 131 13.42 -0.41 -23.84
C THR A 131 13.65 -1.73 -23.13
N GLU A 132 14.88 -2.01 -22.66
CA GLU A 132 15.27 -3.23 -21.92
C GLU A 132 14.65 -3.26 -20.49
N GLY A 133 13.32 -3.25 -20.38
CA GLY A 133 12.61 -3.30 -19.10
C GLY A 133 12.50 -4.73 -18.56
N ARG A 134 12.58 -4.89 -17.22
CA ARG A 134 12.35 -6.15 -16.48
C ARG A 134 10.95 -6.26 -15.88
N SER A 135 10.25 -5.15 -15.66
CA SER A 135 8.88 -5.13 -15.10
C SER A 135 8.12 -3.86 -15.53
N LEU A 136 6.87 -4.02 -15.98
CA LEU A 136 5.96 -2.93 -16.38
C LEU A 136 4.68 -3.02 -15.55
N ALA A 137 4.22 -1.92 -14.95
CA ALA A 137 3.00 -1.91 -14.15
C ALA A 137 2.10 -0.71 -14.50
N TYR A 138 0.78 -0.88 -14.56
CA TYR A 138 -0.20 0.17 -14.78
C TYR A 138 -1.35 0.11 -13.77
N GLN A 139 -1.63 1.22 -13.08
CA GLN A 139 -2.75 1.31 -12.13
C GLN A 139 -3.64 2.56 -12.38
N ASP A 140 -4.95 2.38 -12.59
CA ASP A 140 -6.01 3.42 -12.56
C ASP A 140 -6.75 3.38 -11.21
N TYR A 141 -7.32 4.51 -10.81
CA TYR A 141 -8.04 4.69 -9.55
C TYR A 141 -9.54 4.95 -9.72
N MET A 142 -10.06 5.08 -10.96
CA MET A 142 -11.50 5.12 -11.21
C MET A 142 -11.86 4.58 -12.60
N ILE A 143 -12.99 3.88 -12.70
CA ILE A 143 -13.58 3.40 -13.97
C ILE A 143 -13.83 4.61 -14.90
N CYS A 144 -12.93 4.85 -15.84
CA CYS A 144 -13.09 5.82 -16.92
C CYS A 144 -13.81 5.18 -18.12
N THR A 145 -14.63 5.95 -18.84
CA THR A 145 -15.47 5.45 -19.96
C THR A 145 -14.86 5.67 -21.34
N ALA A 146 -13.62 6.19 -21.41
CA ALA A 146 -12.99 6.55 -22.67
C ALA A 146 -12.09 5.41 -23.21
N ARG A 147 -12.16 5.22 -24.53
CA ARG A 147 -11.61 4.07 -25.26
C ARG A 147 -10.14 4.30 -25.62
N ILE A 148 -9.25 3.44 -25.12
CA ILE A 148 -7.81 3.57 -25.33
C ILE A 148 -7.32 2.64 -26.45
N GLU A 149 -6.87 3.22 -27.58
CA GLU A 149 -6.08 2.52 -28.59
C GLU A 149 -4.57 2.62 -28.25
N ILE A 150 -4.06 1.67 -27.45
CA ILE A 150 -2.61 1.52 -27.30
C ILE A 150 -2.11 0.79 -28.56
N PRO A 151 -1.12 1.30 -29.31
CA PRO A 151 -0.36 0.47 -30.21
C PRO A 151 0.37 -0.54 -29.34
N VAL A 152 -0.23 -1.73 -29.29
CA VAL A 152 0.29 -3.01 -28.78
C VAL A 152 1.75 -2.88 -28.36
N LEU A 153 1.98 -2.85 -27.05
CA LEU A 153 3.30 -3.07 -26.45
C LEU A 153 3.94 -4.20 -27.26
N LEU A 154 5.04 -3.87 -27.93
CA LEU A 154 5.80 -4.76 -28.80
C LEU A 154 6.44 -5.87 -27.94
N LEU A 155 5.64 -6.74 -27.32
CA LEU A 155 6.04 -8.07 -26.88
C LEU A 155 6.29 -8.89 -28.16
N GLU A 156 7.21 -8.42 -29.01
CA GLU A 156 7.77 -9.22 -30.08
C GLU A 156 8.74 -10.22 -29.46
N LYS A 157 9.06 -11.26 -30.25
CA LYS A 157 9.75 -12.50 -29.87
C LYS A 157 11.14 -12.37 -29.21
N HIS A 158 11.58 -11.15 -28.88
CA HIS A 158 12.95 -10.79 -28.50
C HIS A 158 13.07 -10.01 -27.18
N ASP A 159 11.98 -9.70 -26.49
CA ASP A 159 12.04 -9.05 -25.16
C ASP A 159 12.35 -10.06 -24.05
N ALA A 160 13.59 -10.57 -24.05
CA ALA A 160 14.08 -11.62 -23.15
C ALA A 160 14.14 -11.24 -21.65
N THR A 161 13.62 -10.07 -21.25
CA THR A 161 13.84 -9.50 -19.91
C THR A 161 12.58 -9.21 -19.10
N LEU A 162 11.38 -9.15 -19.70
CA LEU A 162 10.16 -8.78 -18.98
C LEU A 162 9.59 -9.97 -18.19
N VAL A 163 9.63 -9.92 -16.86
CA VAL A 163 9.20 -11.01 -15.97
C VAL A 163 7.86 -10.73 -15.28
N SER A 164 7.51 -9.46 -15.06
CA SER A 164 6.31 -9.06 -14.32
C SER A 164 5.56 -7.95 -15.04
N LEU A 165 4.26 -8.13 -15.25
CA LEU A 165 3.37 -7.23 -15.95
C LEU A 165 2.08 -6.99 -15.13
N ASP A 166 1.92 -5.82 -14.54
CA ASP A 166 0.70 -5.45 -13.81
C ASP A 166 -0.14 -4.50 -14.68
N LEU A 167 -1.37 -4.88 -15.01
CA LEU A 167 -2.33 -4.11 -15.80
C LEU A 167 -3.71 -4.14 -15.14
N GLU A 168 -3.77 -4.41 -13.84
CA GLU A 168 -5.00 -4.69 -13.09
C GLU A 168 -6.06 -3.61 -13.29
N ASN A 169 -5.63 -2.36 -13.36
CA ASN A 169 -6.54 -1.23 -13.46
C ASN A 169 -6.44 -0.54 -14.84
N LEU A 170 -5.78 -1.15 -15.83
CA LEU A 170 -5.67 -0.55 -17.16
C LEU A 170 -6.97 -0.68 -17.97
N LEU A 171 -7.55 0.46 -18.31
CA LEU A 171 -8.60 0.54 -19.32
C LEU A 171 -7.95 0.54 -20.71
N MET A 172 -8.33 -0.41 -21.56
CA MET A 172 -7.89 -0.56 -22.94
C MET A 172 -9.08 -0.72 -23.87
N SER A 173 -8.95 -0.47 -25.18
CA SER A 173 -10.01 -0.88 -26.11
C SER A 173 -10.01 -2.41 -26.26
N PRO A 174 -11.13 -3.04 -26.63
CA PRO A 174 -11.15 -4.49 -26.79
C PRO A 174 -10.24 -5.01 -27.91
N SER A 175 -10.02 -4.21 -28.96
CA SER A 175 -9.05 -4.54 -30.01
C SER A 175 -7.61 -4.47 -29.49
N THR A 176 -7.30 -3.52 -28.60
CA THR A 176 -6.03 -3.44 -27.88
C THR A 176 -5.82 -4.66 -26.97
N ALA A 177 -6.85 -5.03 -26.18
CA ALA A 177 -6.80 -6.18 -25.29
C ALA A 177 -6.54 -7.48 -26.06
N LYS A 178 -7.25 -7.70 -27.17
CA LYS A 178 -7.05 -8.87 -28.03
C LYS A 178 -5.61 -8.97 -28.53
N LYS A 179 -5.07 -7.87 -29.07
CA LYS A 179 -3.68 -7.87 -29.57
C LYS A 179 -2.66 -8.06 -28.45
N LEU A 180 -2.90 -7.52 -27.25
CA LEU A 180 -2.05 -7.77 -26.09
C LEU A 180 -2.00 -9.26 -25.75
N ILE A 181 -3.16 -9.94 -25.71
CA ILE A 181 -3.24 -11.38 -25.44
C ILE A 181 -2.53 -12.17 -26.55
N GLU A 182 -2.70 -11.80 -27.82
CA GLU A 182 -1.98 -12.42 -28.95
C GLU A 182 -0.45 -12.30 -28.81
N SER A 183 0.03 -11.21 -28.23
CA SER A 183 1.46 -11.04 -27.95
C SER A 183 1.90 -11.79 -26.70
N LEU A 184 1.08 -11.84 -25.65
CA LEU A 184 1.34 -12.67 -24.46
C LEU A 184 1.45 -14.16 -24.80
N ILE A 185 0.63 -14.67 -25.74
CA ILE A 185 0.71 -16.05 -26.24
C ILE A 185 2.09 -16.35 -26.88
N LYS A 186 2.77 -15.33 -27.42
CA LYS A 186 4.09 -15.47 -28.05
C LYS A 186 5.23 -15.20 -27.08
N ASN A 187 4.93 -14.73 -25.87
CA ASN A 187 5.92 -14.40 -24.85
C ASN A 187 6.15 -15.59 -23.92
N ASP A 188 7.42 -15.84 -23.61
CA ASP A 188 7.90 -16.93 -22.75
C ASP A 188 8.72 -16.42 -21.56
N THR A 189 8.56 -15.15 -21.18
CA THR A 189 9.34 -14.53 -20.10
C THR A 189 8.49 -14.06 -18.94
N VAL A 190 7.22 -13.71 -19.17
CA VAL A 190 6.32 -13.20 -18.13
C VAL A 190 5.94 -14.34 -17.17
N GLU A 191 6.32 -14.18 -15.91
CA GLU A 191 6.03 -15.10 -14.80
C GLU A 191 4.95 -14.54 -13.86
N GLN A 192 4.76 -13.21 -13.81
CA GLN A 192 3.76 -12.53 -12.99
C GLN A 192 2.87 -11.62 -13.85
N LEU A 193 1.56 -11.77 -13.74
CA LEU A 193 0.58 -11.00 -14.51
C LEU A 193 -0.56 -10.50 -13.63
N ALA A 194 -0.91 -9.22 -13.70
CA ALA A 194 -2.16 -8.70 -13.15
C ALA A 194 -3.02 -8.09 -14.25
N VAL A 195 -4.32 -8.37 -14.28
CA VAL A 195 -5.25 -7.93 -15.35
C VAL A 195 -6.60 -7.47 -14.82
N GLY A 196 -7.20 -6.54 -15.57
CA GLY A 196 -8.44 -5.84 -15.21
C GLY A 196 -9.67 -6.13 -16.08
N TYR A 197 -10.70 -5.31 -15.87
CA TYR A 197 -12.07 -5.45 -16.39
C TYR A 197 -12.16 -5.76 -17.89
N ILE A 198 -11.35 -5.11 -18.73
CA ILE A 198 -11.54 -5.19 -20.19
C ILE A 198 -11.07 -6.52 -20.80
N ILE A 199 -10.12 -7.19 -20.15
CA ILE A 199 -9.68 -8.53 -20.59
C ILE A 199 -10.74 -9.58 -20.24
N LEU A 200 -11.55 -9.33 -19.21
CA LEU A 200 -12.45 -10.31 -18.61
C LEU A 200 -13.94 -10.11 -18.94
N THR A 201 -14.28 -9.15 -19.80
CA THR A 201 -15.68 -8.82 -20.15
C THR A 201 -16.11 -9.41 -21.49
N SER A 202 -17.32 -9.98 -21.54
CA SER A 202 -17.96 -10.48 -22.76
C SER A 202 -19.15 -9.60 -23.16
N GLY A 203 -18.97 -8.79 -24.20
CA GLY A 203 -20.00 -7.91 -24.76
C GLY A 203 -19.82 -7.77 -26.28
N PRO A 204 -20.79 -7.17 -27.00
CA PRO A 204 -20.74 -7.01 -28.45
C PRO A 204 -19.52 -6.23 -28.94
N ALA A 205 -18.93 -5.42 -28.05
CA ALA A 205 -17.72 -4.64 -28.31
C ALA A 205 -16.42 -5.42 -28.01
N THR A 206 -16.46 -6.51 -27.23
CA THR A 206 -15.28 -7.29 -26.77
C THR A 206 -15.16 -8.67 -27.39
N ASP A 207 -15.87 -8.90 -28.51
CA ASP A 207 -16.05 -10.19 -29.18
C ASP A 207 -14.76 -11.05 -29.23
N GLY A 208 -14.73 -12.08 -28.38
CA GLY A 208 -13.67 -13.10 -28.29
C GLY A 208 -12.44 -12.78 -27.42
N THR A 209 -12.35 -11.62 -26.76
CA THR A 209 -11.18 -11.27 -25.92
C THR A 209 -11.03 -12.20 -24.71
N MET A 210 -12.13 -12.43 -23.95
CA MET A 210 -12.12 -13.33 -22.80
C MET A 210 -11.81 -14.78 -23.21
N ASP A 211 -12.36 -15.25 -24.33
CA ASP A 211 -12.10 -16.60 -24.84
C ASP A 211 -10.64 -16.77 -25.26
N LEU A 212 -10.06 -15.74 -25.89
CA LEU A 212 -8.64 -15.73 -26.26
C LEU A 212 -7.75 -15.72 -25.01
N PHE A 213 -8.13 -14.98 -23.98
CA PHE A 213 -7.40 -14.97 -22.71
C PHE A 213 -7.50 -16.32 -21.98
N ALA A 214 -8.69 -16.93 -21.96
CA ALA A 214 -8.89 -18.28 -21.46
C ALA A 214 -8.04 -19.31 -22.22
N GLN A 215 -7.91 -19.15 -23.54
CA GLN A 215 -7.02 -19.99 -24.36
C GLN A 215 -5.54 -19.79 -24.00
N TYR A 216 -5.12 -18.54 -23.78
CA TYR A 216 -3.77 -18.22 -23.31
C TYR A 216 -3.47 -18.93 -21.99
N LEU A 217 -4.33 -18.78 -20.99
CA LEU A 217 -4.15 -19.43 -19.68
C LEU A 217 -4.12 -20.96 -19.78
N GLY A 218 -5.06 -21.55 -20.53
CA GLY A 218 -5.23 -23.00 -20.55
C GLY A 218 -4.28 -23.76 -21.50
N LYS A 219 -3.73 -23.12 -22.53
CA LYS A 219 -2.91 -23.79 -23.56
C LYS A 219 -1.71 -22.99 -24.08
N GLY A 220 -1.77 -21.66 -24.01
CA GLY A 220 -0.77 -20.77 -24.60
C GLY A 220 0.36 -20.38 -23.65
N ASN A 221 0.18 -20.55 -22.35
CA ASN A 221 1.14 -20.14 -21.34
C ASN A 221 1.98 -21.32 -20.82
N SER A 222 3.30 -21.11 -20.68
CA SER A 222 4.22 -22.09 -20.08
C SER A 222 5.15 -21.51 -19.01
N THR A 223 4.95 -20.25 -18.61
CA THR A 223 5.87 -19.52 -17.72
C THR A 223 5.18 -18.78 -16.58
N LEU A 224 3.89 -18.46 -16.69
CA LEU A 224 3.14 -17.71 -15.70
C LEU A 224 2.95 -18.56 -14.44
N ARG A 225 3.38 -17.98 -13.31
CA ARG A 225 3.32 -18.56 -11.97
C ARG A 225 2.35 -17.80 -11.06
N GLU A 226 2.26 -16.48 -11.22
CA GLU A 226 1.41 -15.61 -10.40
C GLU A 226 0.41 -14.85 -11.28
N LEU A 227 -0.87 -14.91 -10.92
CA LEU A 227 -1.95 -14.21 -11.64
C LEU A 227 -2.83 -13.44 -10.66
N THR A 228 -3.07 -12.17 -10.95
CA THR A 228 -4.01 -11.31 -10.20
C THR A 228 -5.11 -10.80 -11.11
N PHE A 229 -6.35 -10.92 -10.65
CA PHE A 229 -7.52 -10.31 -11.27
C PHE A 229 -8.03 -9.19 -10.38
N GLY A 230 -8.14 -7.97 -10.90
CA GLY A 230 -8.79 -6.84 -10.21
C GLY A 230 -9.93 -6.28 -11.02
N VAL A 231 -11.12 -6.83 -10.79
CA VAL A 231 -12.32 -6.45 -11.54
C VAL A 231 -13.47 -6.17 -10.59
N HIS A 232 -13.86 -4.90 -10.53
CA HIS A 232 -14.93 -4.47 -9.62
C HIS A 232 -16.32 -5.00 -9.98
N HIS A 233 -16.58 -5.39 -11.23
CA HIS A 233 -17.87 -5.93 -11.64
C HIS A 233 -17.79 -6.70 -12.96
N LEU A 234 -18.45 -7.85 -13.09
CA LEU A 234 -18.70 -8.54 -14.36
C LEU A 234 -20.21 -8.58 -14.66
N GLU A 235 -20.58 -8.14 -15.87
CA GLU A 235 -21.99 -7.99 -16.29
C GLU A 235 -22.71 -9.34 -16.42
N ASN A 236 -22.06 -10.37 -16.99
CA ASN A 236 -22.61 -11.74 -17.08
C ASN A 236 -22.06 -12.67 -15.96
N GLY A 237 -21.46 -12.05 -14.93
CA GLY A 237 -21.14 -12.57 -13.60
C GLY A 237 -20.59 -14.00 -13.55
N VAL A 238 -21.48 -14.98 -13.46
CA VAL A 238 -21.13 -16.38 -13.18
C VAL A 238 -20.57 -17.11 -14.42
N SER A 239 -21.13 -16.87 -15.61
CA SER A 239 -20.69 -17.61 -16.82
C SER A 239 -19.28 -17.18 -17.24
N GLU A 240 -18.99 -15.89 -17.18
CA GLU A 240 -17.67 -15.31 -17.47
C GLU A 240 -16.64 -15.79 -16.45
N SER A 241 -16.97 -15.67 -15.16
CA SER A 241 -16.12 -16.15 -14.06
C SER A 241 -15.81 -17.65 -14.17
N MET A 242 -16.81 -18.47 -14.53
CA MET A 242 -16.62 -19.91 -14.73
C MET A 242 -15.72 -20.23 -15.92
N THR A 243 -15.78 -19.44 -16.99
CA THR A 243 -14.92 -19.63 -18.17
C THR A 243 -13.45 -19.40 -17.80
N ILE A 244 -13.17 -18.31 -17.09
CA ILE A 244 -11.82 -17.98 -16.60
C ILE A 244 -11.36 -19.01 -15.56
N ALA A 245 -12.21 -19.39 -14.61
CA ALA A 245 -11.86 -20.37 -13.59
C ALA A 245 -11.48 -21.73 -14.20
N ARG A 246 -12.19 -22.19 -15.24
CA ARG A 246 -11.83 -23.41 -15.98
C ARG A 246 -10.50 -23.28 -16.70
N ALA A 247 -10.21 -22.12 -17.28
CA ALA A 247 -8.94 -21.86 -17.94
C ALA A 247 -7.77 -21.86 -16.95
N VAL A 248 -7.96 -21.25 -15.78
CA VAL A 248 -7.00 -21.28 -14.67
C VAL A 248 -6.74 -22.71 -14.20
N CYS A 249 -7.78 -23.55 -14.09
CA CYS A 249 -7.61 -24.96 -13.70
C CYS A 249 -6.88 -25.80 -14.75
N ALA A 250 -6.95 -25.39 -16.02
CA ALA A 250 -6.21 -26.03 -17.10
C ALA A 250 -4.75 -25.57 -17.18
N ALA A 251 -4.41 -24.41 -16.60
CA ALA A 251 -3.05 -23.93 -16.51
C ALA A 251 -2.22 -24.90 -15.64
N THR A 252 -1.02 -25.25 -16.11
CA THR A 252 -0.16 -26.23 -15.43
C THR A 252 0.99 -25.59 -14.65
N THR A 253 1.30 -24.33 -14.96
CA THR A 253 2.43 -23.57 -14.37
C THR A 253 2.00 -22.58 -13.31
N LEU A 254 0.70 -22.28 -13.22
CA LEU A 254 0.18 -21.26 -12.31
C LEU A 254 0.15 -21.80 -10.88
N GLU A 255 0.93 -21.20 -9.99
CA GLU A 255 1.09 -21.61 -8.59
C GLU A 255 0.33 -20.69 -7.64
N GLU A 256 0.17 -19.41 -7.97
CA GLU A 256 -0.49 -18.40 -7.14
C GLU A 256 -1.57 -17.66 -7.92
N LEU A 257 -2.75 -17.54 -7.30
CA LEU A 257 -3.88 -16.80 -7.85
C LEU A 257 -4.47 -15.83 -6.83
N THR A 258 -4.61 -14.58 -7.23
CA THR A 258 -5.41 -13.58 -6.53
C THR A 258 -6.65 -13.24 -7.36
N TRP A 259 -7.82 -13.54 -6.83
CA TRP A 259 -9.11 -13.37 -7.47
C TRP A 259 -9.89 -12.25 -6.79
N GLN A 260 -9.88 -11.06 -7.36
CA GLN A 260 -10.67 -9.90 -6.90
C GLN A 260 -11.72 -9.53 -7.96
N ILE A 261 -12.63 -10.47 -8.25
CA ILE A 261 -13.71 -10.25 -9.22
C ILE A 261 -15.05 -10.24 -8.51
N SER A 262 -15.82 -9.16 -8.65
CA SER A 262 -17.21 -9.11 -8.18
C SER A 262 -18.18 -9.59 -9.28
N THR A 263 -19.16 -10.41 -8.91
CA THR A 263 -20.21 -10.88 -9.82
C THR A 263 -21.56 -10.27 -9.45
N ALA A 264 -22.37 -9.87 -10.45
CA ALA A 264 -23.68 -9.25 -10.23
C ALA A 264 -24.66 -10.11 -9.42
N ASN A 265 -24.54 -11.44 -9.49
CA ASN A 265 -25.43 -12.38 -8.80
C ASN A 265 -24.85 -12.93 -7.50
N HIS A 266 -23.66 -12.48 -7.09
CA HIS A 266 -22.94 -12.92 -5.88
C HIS A 266 -22.79 -14.44 -5.69
N SER A 267 -22.95 -15.24 -6.76
CA SER A 267 -22.80 -16.70 -6.72
C SER A 267 -21.36 -17.08 -7.03
N TYR A 268 -20.53 -17.11 -5.99
CA TYR A 268 -19.10 -17.41 -6.08
C TYR A 268 -18.76 -18.88 -5.83
N ALA A 269 -19.68 -19.64 -5.22
CA ALA A 269 -19.48 -21.06 -4.89
C ALA A 269 -19.06 -21.92 -6.11
N PRO A 270 -19.69 -21.82 -7.30
CA PRO A 270 -19.27 -22.62 -8.45
C PRO A 270 -17.85 -22.29 -8.95
N VAL A 271 -17.48 -21.00 -8.88
CA VAL A 271 -16.17 -20.50 -9.31
C VAL A 271 -15.09 -21.01 -8.36
N LEU A 272 -15.31 -20.89 -7.06
CA LEU A 272 -14.41 -21.42 -6.04
C LEU A 272 -14.28 -22.95 -6.15
N ALA A 273 -15.39 -23.66 -6.41
CA ALA A 273 -15.36 -25.10 -6.64
C ALA A 273 -14.55 -25.51 -7.87
N ALA A 274 -14.53 -24.68 -8.92
CA ALA A 274 -13.66 -24.92 -10.07
C ALA A 274 -12.20 -24.72 -9.67
N LEU A 275 -11.85 -23.54 -9.12
CA LEU A 275 -10.48 -23.19 -8.73
C LEU A 275 -9.88 -24.17 -7.72
N ALA A 276 -10.67 -24.64 -6.76
CA ALA A 276 -10.28 -25.66 -5.80
C ALA A 276 -9.95 -27.01 -6.43
N ARG A 277 -10.32 -27.28 -7.69
CA ARG A 277 -9.90 -28.50 -8.43
C ARG A 277 -8.63 -28.31 -9.25
N SER A 278 -8.00 -27.13 -9.20
CA SER A 278 -6.71 -26.93 -9.84
C SER A 278 -5.66 -27.86 -9.26
N ARG A 279 -4.78 -28.38 -10.12
CA ARG A 279 -3.69 -29.29 -9.75
C ARG A 279 -2.32 -28.59 -9.69
N SER A 280 -2.27 -27.30 -10.00
CA SER A 280 -1.04 -26.51 -9.99
C SER A 280 -1.01 -25.47 -8.87
N LEU A 281 -2.18 -24.95 -8.48
CA LEU A 281 -2.27 -23.90 -7.47
C LEU A 281 -1.80 -24.39 -6.10
N ARG A 282 -0.90 -23.62 -5.50
CA ARG A 282 -0.39 -23.74 -4.13
C ARG A 282 -0.98 -22.65 -3.22
N SER A 283 -1.26 -21.47 -3.78
CA SER A 283 -1.83 -20.34 -3.06
C SER A 283 -3.04 -19.79 -3.80
N LEU A 284 -4.17 -19.67 -3.09
CA LEU A 284 -5.40 -19.08 -3.61
C LEU A 284 -5.89 -17.99 -2.67
N THR A 285 -5.94 -16.75 -3.17
CA THR A 285 -6.56 -15.60 -2.53
C THR A 285 -7.85 -15.28 -3.27
N PHE A 286 -9.00 -15.48 -2.62
CA PHE A 286 -10.32 -15.31 -3.21
C PHE A 286 -11.08 -14.22 -2.46
N LEU A 287 -11.09 -13.02 -3.03
CA LEU A 287 -11.59 -11.78 -2.44
C LEU A 287 -12.63 -11.15 -3.38
N PRO A 288 -13.82 -11.76 -3.56
CA PRO A 288 -14.87 -11.20 -4.38
C PRO A 288 -15.19 -9.76 -3.93
N GLY A 289 -15.13 -8.82 -4.89
CA GLY A 289 -15.19 -7.40 -4.56
C GLY A 289 -16.55 -6.95 -4.00
N GLY A 290 -16.48 -5.99 -3.08
CA GLY A 290 -17.63 -5.30 -2.51
C GLY A 290 -17.47 -4.92 -1.03
N ARG A 291 -16.62 -3.93 -0.70
CA ARG A 291 -16.69 -3.27 0.62
C ARG A 291 -17.97 -2.42 0.78
N ASP A 292 -18.64 -2.09 -0.33
CA ASP A 292 -19.81 -1.21 -0.34
C ASP A 292 -21.14 -1.94 -0.61
N ASN A 293 -21.15 -3.27 -0.76
CA ASN A 293 -22.35 -4.03 -1.15
C ASN A 293 -23.10 -4.69 0.03
N TYR A 294 -22.86 -4.25 1.28
CA TYR A 294 -23.53 -4.78 2.47
C TYR A 294 -25.02 -4.38 2.59
N GLU A 295 -25.54 -3.55 1.68
CA GLU A 295 -26.95 -3.12 1.69
C GLU A 295 -27.90 -4.15 1.04
N ASN A 296 -27.38 -5.10 0.28
CA ASN A 296 -28.20 -6.16 -0.31
C ASN A 296 -28.27 -7.33 0.67
N GLY A 297 -29.46 -7.55 1.24
CA GLY A 297 -29.74 -8.58 2.24
C GLY A 297 -29.31 -10.01 1.84
N PRO A 298 -29.43 -10.98 2.78
CA PRO A 298 -28.88 -12.32 2.59
C PRO A 298 -29.38 -12.96 1.29
N LEU A 299 -28.44 -13.56 0.55
CA LEU A 299 -28.73 -14.30 -0.67
C LEU A 299 -29.82 -15.37 -0.41
N PRO A 300 -30.61 -15.76 -1.41
CA PRO A 300 -31.50 -16.91 -1.28
C PRO A 300 -30.67 -18.19 -1.07
N ARG A 301 -30.97 -18.96 -0.02
CA ARG A 301 -30.31 -20.26 0.25
C ARG A 301 -30.49 -21.18 -0.96
N GLU A 302 -29.39 -21.54 -1.62
CA GLU A 302 -29.37 -22.75 -2.43
C GLU A 302 -29.57 -23.96 -1.50
N ASN A 303 -30.43 -24.89 -1.89
CA ASN A 303 -30.94 -25.97 -1.04
C ASN A 303 -29.84 -26.79 -0.33
N ALA A 304 -30.19 -27.24 0.89
CA ALA A 304 -29.43 -27.97 1.92
C ALA A 304 -28.57 -29.19 1.50
N SER A 305 -27.67 -29.01 0.54
CA SER A 305 -26.60 -29.94 0.19
C SER A 305 -25.26 -29.30 0.53
N GLN A 306 -24.26 -30.12 0.90
CA GLN A 306 -22.92 -29.61 1.20
C GLN A 306 -22.42 -28.76 0.02
N PRO A 307 -21.92 -27.54 0.26
CA PRO A 307 -21.47 -26.67 -0.82
C PRO A 307 -20.44 -27.38 -1.69
N SER A 308 -20.68 -27.36 -3.00
CA SER A 308 -19.86 -28.09 -3.98
C SER A 308 -18.37 -27.72 -3.96
N TRP A 309 -18.05 -26.52 -3.47
CA TRP A 309 -16.68 -26.03 -3.32
C TRP A 309 -15.94 -26.63 -2.12
N ILE A 310 -16.63 -26.93 -1.02
CA ILE A 310 -16.01 -27.58 0.14
C ILE A 310 -15.59 -29.00 -0.23
N SER A 311 -16.44 -29.71 -0.98
CA SER A 311 -16.11 -31.04 -1.48
C SER A 311 -14.90 -31.00 -2.43
N ALA A 312 -14.84 -30.00 -3.31
CA ALA A 312 -13.69 -29.79 -4.21
C ALA A 312 -12.39 -29.49 -3.45
N LEU A 313 -12.45 -28.71 -2.36
CA LEU A 313 -11.29 -28.45 -1.52
C LEU A 313 -10.77 -29.72 -0.83
N LYS A 314 -11.65 -30.61 -0.35
CA LYS A 314 -11.24 -31.88 0.26
C LYS A 314 -10.48 -32.79 -0.70
N GLU A 315 -10.81 -32.73 -1.99
CA GLU A 315 -10.16 -33.52 -3.04
C GLU A 315 -8.85 -32.88 -3.53
N ASN A 316 -8.58 -31.63 -3.14
CA ASN A 316 -7.37 -30.93 -3.54
C ASN A 316 -6.16 -31.41 -2.72
N THR A 317 -5.04 -31.66 -3.40
CA THR A 317 -3.79 -32.11 -2.76
C THR A 317 -2.61 -31.18 -2.99
N THR A 318 -2.80 -30.05 -3.67
CA THR A 318 -1.72 -29.14 -4.09
C THR A 318 -1.78 -27.80 -3.36
N LEU A 319 -2.97 -27.39 -2.92
CA LEU A 319 -3.20 -26.11 -2.27
C LEU A 319 -2.65 -26.15 -0.83
N GLU A 320 -1.71 -25.25 -0.55
CA GLU A 320 -1.06 -25.12 0.75
C GLU A 320 -1.59 -23.90 1.53
N LYS A 321 -2.01 -22.85 0.82
CA LYS A 321 -2.52 -21.60 1.38
C LYS A 321 -3.85 -21.22 0.76
N LEU A 322 -4.82 -20.88 1.61
CA LEU A 322 -6.13 -20.38 1.20
C LEU A 322 -6.44 -19.09 1.97
N ASP A 323 -6.72 -18.01 1.25
CA ASP A 323 -7.22 -16.76 1.81
C ASP A 323 -8.59 -16.48 1.21
N LEU A 324 -9.62 -16.44 2.05
CA LEU A 324 -11.01 -16.43 1.62
C LEU A 324 -11.77 -15.30 2.30
N ASP A 325 -12.30 -14.37 1.51
CA ASP A 325 -13.39 -13.52 1.97
C ASP A 325 -14.66 -14.38 2.03
N VAL A 326 -15.30 -14.45 3.19
CA VAL A 326 -16.49 -15.27 3.45
C VAL A 326 -17.77 -14.44 3.57
N SER A 327 -17.74 -13.15 3.22
CA SER A 327 -18.90 -12.24 3.31
C SER A 327 -20.10 -12.68 2.48
N TRP A 328 -19.84 -13.43 1.41
CA TRP A 328 -20.85 -14.01 0.51
C TRP A 328 -21.35 -15.40 0.93
N SER A 329 -20.73 -16.02 1.92
CA SER A 329 -21.04 -17.38 2.39
C SER A 329 -22.06 -17.35 3.53
N TYR A 330 -22.70 -18.49 3.85
CA TYR A 330 -23.44 -18.60 5.12
C TYR A 330 -22.55 -19.07 6.25
N ILE A 331 -22.92 -18.76 7.50
CA ILE A 331 -22.25 -19.27 8.71
C ILE A 331 -22.19 -20.80 8.70
N ALA A 332 -23.27 -21.47 8.28
CA ALA A 332 -23.31 -22.93 8.19
C ALA A 332 -22.23 -23.50 7.25
N ASP A 333 -21.97 -22.82 6.13
CA ASP A 333 -20.95 -23.22 5.16
C ASP A 333 -19.54 -23.01 5.70
N CYS A 334 -19.33 -21.94 6.49
CA CYS A 334 -18.08 -21.72 7.21
C CYS A 334 -17.80 -22.86 8.21
N CYS A 335 -18.83 -23.31 8.94
CA CYS A 335 -18.71 -24.47 9.85
C CYS A 335 -18.37 -25.77 9.09
N LEU A 336 -19.01 -26.01 7.93
CA LEU A 336 -18.69 -27.14 7.06
C LEU A 336 -17.28 -27.05 6.46
N LEU A 337 -16.78 -25.84 6.21
CA LEU A 337 -15.40 -25.63 5.78
C LEU A 337 -14.43 -26.02 6.90
N LEU A 338 -14.67 -25.57 8.14
CA LEU A 338 -13.85 -25.95 9.29
C LEU A 338 -13.86 -27.46 9.52
N GLU A 339 -14.99 -28.12 9.32
CA GLU A 339 -15.09 -29.59 9.28
C GLU A 339 -14.16 -30.21 8.26
N ALA A 340 -14.15 -29.68 7.04
CA ALA A 340 -13.27 -30.15 5.98
C ALA A 340 -11.79 -29.90 6.30
N LEU A 341 -11.45 -28.75 6.87
CA LEU A 341 -10.07 -28.37 7.20
C LEU A 341 -9.47 -29.23 8.32
N ALA A 342 -10.29 -29.74 9.23
CA ALA A 342 -9.86 -30.65 10.29
C ALA A 342 -9.45 -32.02 9.77
N GLU A 343 -10.05 -32.47 8.66
CA GLU A 343 -9.71 -33.73 8.00
C GLU A 343 -8.56 -33.57 6.99
N ASP A 344 -8.43 -32.37 6.41
CA ASP A 344 -7.42 -32.06 5.41
C ASP A 344 -6.00 -31.93 5.99
N LYS A 345 -5.04 -32.52 5.28
CA LYS A 345 -3.61 -32.49 5.63
C LYS A 345 -2.77 -31.66 4.66
N GLY A 346 -3.33 -31.23 3.53
CA GLY A 346 -2.60 -30.49 2.49
C GLY A 346 -2.47 -29.00 2.80
N LEU A 347 -3.56 -28.37 3.26
CA LEU A 347 -3.57 -26.95 3.61
C LEU A 347 -2.80 -26.73 4.92
N GLN A 348 -1.83 -25.83 4.85
CA GLN A 348 -1.00 -25.43 5.98
C GLN A 348 -1.52 -24.16 6.64
N SER A 349 -2.10 -23.26 5.85
CA SER A 349 -2.59 -21.96 6.33
C SER A 349 -3.89 -21.58 5.65
N VAL A 350 -4.88 -21.20 6.46
CA VAL A 350 -6.16 -20.68 5.99
C VAL A 350 -6.46 -19.35 6.66
N THR A 351 -6.79 -18.33 5.88
CA THR A 351 -7.27 -17.03 6.37
C THR A 351 -8.73 -16.88 5.96
N LEU A 352 -9.60 -16.61 6.92
CA LEU A 352 -11.01 -16.27 6.68
C LEU A 352 -11.22 -14.78 6.98
N ARG A 353 -11.72 -14.03 6.01
CA ARG A 353 -11.93 -12.57 6.08
C ARG A 353 -13.40 -12.20 5.96
N ASN A 354 -13.78 -11.07 6.57
CA ASN A 354 -15.07 -10.38 6.36
C ASN A 354 -16.28 -11.32 6.53
N PHE A 355 -16.54 -11.78 7.75
CA PHE A 355 -17.69 -12.67 7.96
C PHE A 355 -19.02 -12.00 7.63
N PRO A 356 -20.03 -12.79 7.21
CA PRO A 356 -21.40 -12.30 7.06
C PRO A 356 -21.86 -11.63 8.34
N ASN A 357 -22.62 -10.55 8.20
CA ASN A 357 -23.16 -9.81 9.35
C ASN A 357 -24.35 -10.56 9.97
N ASP A 358 -24.11 -11.76 10.50
CA ASP A 358 -25.11 -12.66 11.09
C ASP A 358 -24.71 -13.02 12.54
N ALA A 359 -25.70 -13.03 13.44
CA ALA A 359 -25.55 -13.39 14.85
C ALA A 359 -24.96 -14.79 15.09
N GLY A 360 -24.95 -15.66 14.06
CA GLY A 360 -24.32 -16.98 14.10
C GLY A 360 -22.79 -17.01 14.03
N SER A 361 -22.09 -15.88 13.83
CA SER A 361 -20.62 -15.85 13.68
C SER A 361 -19.84 -16.53 14.82
N GLN A 362 -20.39 -16.51 16.04
CA GLN A 362 -19.85 -17.20 17.23
C GLN A 362 -19.70 -18.70 17.05
N GLU A 363 -20.59 -19.32 16.28
CA GLU A 363 -20.57 -20.75 16.02
C GLU A 363 -19.32 -21.16 15.26
N VAL A 364 -18.80 -20.27 14.38
CA VAL A 364 -17.55 -20.50 13.65
C VAL A 364 -16.37 -20.52 14.61
N LEU A 365 -16.28 -19.54 15.53
CA LEU A 365 -15.19 -19.51 16.52
C LEU A 365 -15.23 -20.72 17.45
N ARG A 366 -16.44 -21.13 17.87
CA ARG A 366 -16.63 -22.35 18.66
C ARG A 366 -16.19 -23.60 17.88
N ALA A 367 -16.64 -23.76 16.64
CA ALA A 367 -16.29 -24.90 15.80
C ALA A 367 -14.79 -24.97 15.50
N MET A 368 -14.13 -23.82 15.29
CA MET A 368 -12.69 -23.74 15.07
C MET A 368 -11.92 -24.27 16.28
N ARG A 369 -12.32 -23.86 17.49
CA ARG A 369 -11.71 -24.30 18.75
C ARG A 369 -11.97 -25.77 19.05
N GLU A 370 -13.22 -26.22 18.95
CA GLU A 370 -13.59 -27.62 19.22
C GLU A 370 -12.85 -28.60 18.32
N ARG A 371 -12.45 -28.15 17.12
CA ARG A 371 -11.71 -28.95 16.13
C ARG A 371 -10.19 -28.75 16.19
N GLY A 372 -9.68 -27.92 17.11
CA GLY A 372 -8.25 -27.69 17.29
C GLY A 372 -7.58 -27.01 16.10
N LEU A 373 -8.32 -26.17 15.36
CA LEU A 373 -7.82 -25.49 14.15
C LEU A 373 -7.07 -24.19 14.44
N ASP A 374 -6.85 -23.86 15.72
CA ASP A 374 -6.23 -22.62 16.19
C ASP A 374 -4.79 -22.42 15.70
N GLN A 375 -4.13 -23.41 15.09
CA GLN A 375 -2.80 -23.23 14.48
C GLN A 375 -2.84 -23.14 12.95
N LYS A 376 -3.93 -23.59 12.33
CA LYS A 376 -4.10 -23.69 10.87
C LYS A 376 -4.99 -22.58 10.30
N VAL A 377 -5.96 -22.10 11.08
CA VAL A 377 -6.95 -21.10 10.65
C VAL A 377 -6.72 -19.78 11.38
N ARG A 378 -6.66 -18.70 10.60
CA ARG A 378 -6.63 -17.31 11.06
C ARG A 378 -7.93 -16.63 10.64
N VAL A 379 -8.46 -15.81 11.53
CA VAL A 379 -9.67 -15.02 11.29
C VAL A 379 -9.29 -13.55 11.28
N GLU A 380 -9.61 -12.86 10.17
CA GLU A 380 -9.46 -11.42 10.02
C GLU A 380 -10.85 -10.78 9.79
N CYS A 381 -11.03 -9.57 10.33
CA CYS A 381 -12.28 -8.81 10.22
C CYS A 381 -13.52 -9.56 10.76
N TYR A 382 -13.44 -10.08 11.99
CA TYR A 382 -14.56 -10.75 12.67
C TYR A 382 -15.62 -9.73 13.18
N PRO A 383 -16.90 -9.84 12.80
CA PRO A 383 -17.97 -8.98 13.27
C PRO A 383 -18.32 -9.31 14.73
N VAL A 384 -18.27 -8.28 15.59
CA VAL A 384 -18.61 -8.42 17.01
C VAL A 384 -20.10 -8.18 17.23
N PHE A 385 -20.81 -9.17 17.76
CA PHE A 385 -22.23 -9.11 18.10
C PHE A 385 -22.48 -9.27 19.61
N LEU A 386 -23.70 -8.93 20.01
CA LEU A 386 -24.23 -9.26 21.34
C LEU A 386 -24.22 -10.79 21.53
N GLY A 387 -23.36 -11.28 22.44
CA GLY A 387 -23.21 -12.71 22.75
C GLY A 387 -21.77 -13.24 22.73
N ASP A 388 -20.82 -12.52 22.11
CA ASP A 388 -19.44 -12.98 21.85
C ASP A 388 -18.57 -13.10 23.13
N HIS A 389 -19.17 -12.82 24.29
CA HIS A 389 -18.51 -12.51 25.55
C HIS A 389 -17.64 -13.64 26.11
N LEU A 390 -17.91 -14.89 25.72
CA LEU A 390 -17.21 -16.08 26.23
C LEU A 390 -16.21 -16.67 25.24
N THR A 391 -16.37 -16.41 23.94
CA THR A 391 -15.59 -17.07 22.89
C THR A 391 -14.43 -16.22 22.41
N LEU A 392 -14.63 -14.92 22.18
CA LEU A 392 -13.61 -14.05 21.58
C LEU A 392 -12.33 -13.93 22.43
N PRO A 393 -12.36 -13.70 23.76
CA PRO A 393 -11.15 -13.55 24.57
C PRO A 393 -10.25 -14.80 24.55
N ALA A 394 -10.85 -15.97 24.33
CA ALA A 394 -10.16 -17.24 24.29
C ALA A 394 -9.75 -17.68 22.87
N CYS A 395 -10.04 -16.90 21.82
CA CYS A 395 -9.64 -17.17 20.43
C CYS A 395 -8.46 -16.28 19.98
N ASN A 396 -7.25 -16.59 20.44
CA ASN A 396 -6.04 -15.78 20.21
C ASN A 396 -5.62 -15.58 18.74
N ARG A 397 -6.27 -16.23 17.78
CA ARG A 397 -6.04 -16.06 16.33
C ARG A 397 -6.91 -15.00 15.66
N VAL A 398 -7.88 -14.42 16.37
CA VAL A 398 -8.66 -13.29 15.87
C VAL A 398 -7.87 -12.01 16.10
N THR A 399 -7.05 -11.59 15.14
CA THR A 399 -6.23 -10.38 15.30
C THR A 399 -6.97 -9.10 14.94
N SER A 400 -8.08 -9.23 14.21
CA SER A 400 -8.73 -8.12 13.53
C SER A 400 -10.25 -8.26 13.62
N ILE A 401 -10.94 -7.19 14.03
CA ILE A 401 -12.38 -7.21 14.30
C ILE A 401 -13.11 -6.06 13.61
N VAL A 402 -14.38 -6.29 13.30
CA VAL A 402 -15.28 -5.28 12.76
C VAL A 402 -16.40 -5.03 13.77
N VAL A 403 -16.62 -3.76 14.09
CA VAL A 403 -17.74 -3.32 14.93
C VAL A 403 -18.70 -2.54 14.05
N ARG A 404 -19.90 -3.10 13.86
CA ARG A 404 -21.03 -2.43 13.21
C ARG A 404 -22.22 -2.49 14.16
N PRO A 405 -22.75 -1.36 14.64
CA PRO A 405 -23.97 -1.36 15.43
C PRO A 405 -25.13 -1.83 14.56
N ASP A 406 -25.92 -2.77 15.08
CA ASP A 406 -27.18 -3.16 14.46
C ASP A 406 -28.19 -2.01 14.57
N TYR A 407 -28.82 -1.61 13.46
CA TYR A 407 -29.84 -0.58 13.40
C TYR A 407 -31.07 -0.87 14.29
N LEU A 408 -31.25 -2.12 14.73
CA LEU A 408 -32.43 -2.59 15.46
C LEU A 408 -32.27 -2.65 16.98
N THR A 409 -31.06 -2.47 17.53
CA THR A 409 -30.81 -2.53 18.99
C THR A 409 -30.43 -1.16 19.57
N PRO A 410 -30.69 -0.89 20.87
CA PRO A 410 -30.19 0.33 21.52
C PRO A 410 -28.65 0.36 21.45
N VAL A 411 -28.15 1.18 20.53
CA VAL A 411 -26.75 1.29 20.06
C VAL A 411 -25.75 1.29 21.21
N ASP A 412 -26.08 1.98 22.31
CA ASP A 412 -25.15 2.20 23.43
C ASP A 412 -24.85 0.94 24.27
N SER A 413 -25.79 -0.01 24.37
CA SER A 413 -25.59 -1.22 25.19
C SER A 413 -24.77 -2.28 24.45
N SER A 414 -25.05 -2.46 23.16
CA SER A 414 -24.35 -3.38 22.27
C SER A 414 -22.90 -2.95 22.05
N LEU A 415 -22.67 -1.67 21.77
CA LEU A 415 -21.32 -1.14 21.57
C LEU A 415 -20.49 -1.14 22.85
N ARG A 416 -21.09 -0.82 24.01
CA ARG A 416 -20.39 -0.91 25.30
C ARG A 416 -19.91 -2.33 25.58
N ASN A 417 -20.77 -3.32 25.33
CA ASN A 417 -20.41 -4.72 25.52
C ASN A 417 -19.35 -5.19 24.52
N ALA A 418 -19.45 -4.75 23.26
CA ALA A 418 -18.43 -5.01 22.25
C ALA A 418 -17.08 -4.43 22.67
N PHE A 419 -16.99 -3.14 23.01
CA PHE A 419 -15.73 -2.53 23.44
C PHE A 419 -15.18 -3.16 24.73
N HIS A 420 -16.03 -3.52 25.70
CA HIS A 420 -15.58 -4.25 26.89
C HIS A 420 -15.01 -5.65 26.56
N LEU A 421 -15.61 -6.34 25.60
CA LEU A 421 -15.10 -7.62 25.13
C LEU A 421 -13.74 -7.49 24.43
N ILE A 422 -13.57 -6.40 23.68
CA ILE A 422 -12.34 -6.14 22.94
C ILE A 422 -11.22 -5.71 23.88
N THR A 423 -11.49 -4.87 24.90
CA THR A 423 -10.47 -4.49 25.90
C THR A 423 -9.95 -5.68 26.70
N THR A 424 -10.79 -6.69 26.93
CA THR A 424 -10.39 -7.94 27.61
C THR A 424 -9.63 -8.92 26.69
N SER A 425 -9.52 -8.61 25.39
CA SER A 425 -8.93 -9.49 24.38
C SER A 425 -7.59 -8.94 23.87
N HIS A 426 -6.49 -9.20 24.60
CA HIS A 426 -5.16 -8.64 24.32
C HIS A 426 -4.52 -9.03 22.97
N HIS A 427 -5.07 -10.03 22.28
CA HIS A 427 -4.58 -10.51 20.99
C HIS A 427 -5.15 -9.72 19.80
N ILE A 428 -6.16 -8.86 20.03
CA ILE A 428 -6.76 -8.02 19.00
C ILE A 428 -5.87 -6.80 18.79
N THR A 429 -5.38 -6.65 17.56
CA THR A 429 -4.48 -5.57 17.14
C THR A 429 -5.08 -4.66 16.09
N SER A 430 -6.13 -5.07 15.37
CA SER A 430 -6.78 -4.25 14.34
C SER A 430 -8.27 -4.11 14.62
N VAL A 431 -8.78 -2.88 14.61
CA VAL A 431 -10.20 -2.60 14.86
C VAL A 431 -10.77 -1.75 13.73
N TYR A 432 -11.86 -2.22 13.14
CA TYR A 432 -12.60 -1.54 12.08
C TYR A 432 -13.98 -1.15 12.64
N VAL A 433 -14.26 0.13 12.81
CA VAL A 433 -15.54 0.60 13.37
C VAL A 433 -16.30 1.35 12.29
N PHE A 434 -17.52 0.89 12.00
CA PHE A 434 -18.43 1.52 11.05
C PHE A 434 -19.64 2.06 11.82
N LEU A 435 -19.79 3.38 11.85
CA LEU A 435 -20.87 4.08 12.51
C LEU A 435 -21.60 4.93 11.47
N ASP A 436 -22.79 4.48 11.06
CA ASP A 436 -23.67 5.25 10.16
C ASP A 436 -24.58 6.21 10.93
N PHE A 437 -24.83 5.90 12.21
CA PHE A 437 -25.55 6.74 13.15
C PHE A 437 -24.79 6.72 14.48
N PHE A 438 -24.60 7.88 15.09
CA PHE A 438 -23.86 7.98 16.34
C PHE A 438 -24.47 9.00 17.30
N HIS A 439 -24.38 8.67 18.59
CA HIS A 439 -24.76 9.54 19.70
C HIS A 439 -23.51 9.91 20.53
N GLU A 440 -23.63 10.94 21.38
CA GLU A 440 -22.56 11.40 22.29
C GLU A 440 -21.95 10.24 23.11
N ALA A 441 -22.80 9.34 23.61
CA ALA A 441 -22.38 8.18 24.38
C ALA A 441 -21.51 7.21 23.57
N THR A 442 -21.77 7.06 22.27
CA THR A 442 -21.00 6.19 21.38
C THR A 442 -19.58 6.70 21.17
N PHE A 443 -19.41 8.01 20.91
CA PHE A 443 -18.09 8.62 20.78
C PHE A 443 -17.29 8.53 22.08
N THR A 444 -17.95 8.78 23.21
CA THR A 444 -17.31 8.69 24.52
C THR A 444 -16.82 7.26 24.78
N LEU A 445 -17.63 6.24 24.49
CA LEU A 445 -17.23 4.84 24.62
C LEU A 445 -16.05 4.49 23.71
N LEU A 446 -16.09 4.93 22.45
CA LEU A 446 -15.00 4.68 21.50
C LEU A 446 -13.71 5.39 21.93
N ALA A 447 -13.80 6.64 22.39
CA ALA A 447 -12.67 7.41 22.91
C ALA A 447 -12.04 6.76 24.15
N THR A 448 -12.88 6.31 25.10
CA THR A 448 -12.42 5.56 26.28
C THR A 448 -11.73 4.27 25.87
N TYR A 449 -12.34 3.49 24.97
CA TYR A 449 -11.78 2.24 24.44
C TYR A 449 -10.39 2.47 23.82
N ILE A 450 -10.28 3.46 22.92
CA ILE A 450 -9.02 3.81 22.27
C ILE A 450 -7.99 4.22 23.32
N SER A 451 -8.33 5.11 24.25
CA SER A 451 -7.38 5.58 25.27
C SER A 451 -6.86 4.45 26.16
N GLU A 452 -7.68 3.46 26.47
CA GLU A 452 -7.36 2.38 27.41
C GLU A 452 -6.70 1.15 26.75
N SER A 453 -6.60 1.10 25.43
CA SER A 453 -6.18 -0.09 24.70
C SER A 453 -4.77 0.02 24.10
N PRO A 454 -3.72 -0.48 24.79
CA PRO A 454 -2.34 -0.41 24.30
C PRO A 454 -2.02 -1.43 23.20
N THR A 455 -2.89 -2.42 23.01
CA THR A 455 -2.69 -3.53 22.06
C THR A 455 -3.11 -3.17 20.64
N ILE A 456 -3.95 -2.15 20.46
CA ILE A 456 -4.40 -1.70 19.14
C ILE A 456 -3.21 -1.15 18.37
N LYS A 457 -2.94 -1.74 17.20
CA LYS A 457 -1.93 -1.31 16.24
C LYS A 457 -2.56 -0.68 15.01
N GLN A 458 -3.77 -1.07 14.62
CA GLN A 458 -4.44 -0.56 13.44
C GLN A 458 -5.88 -0.17 13.78
N ILE A 459 -6.30 0.99 13.32
CA ILE A 459 -7.68 1.44 13.48
C ILE A 459 -8.22 2.02 12.17
N GLU A 460 -9.38 1.52 11.75
CA GLU A 460 -10.15 2.07 10.64
C GLU A 460 -11.49 2.56 11.21
N LEU A 461 -11.77 3.86 11.09
CA LEU A 461 -13.02 4.45 11.56
C LEU A 461 -13.78 5.00 10.35
N LYS A 462 -14.98 4.46 10.09
CA LYS A 462 -15.94 5.03 9.14
C LYS A 462 -17.08 5.67 9.91
N LEU A 463 -17.10 7.00 9.91
CA LEU A 463 -18.04 7.83 10.65
C LEU A 463 -18.90 8.57 9.61
N LEU A 464 -20.07 8.02 9.25
CA LEU A 464 -20.97 8.63 8.27
C LEU A 464 -22.11 9.37 8.98
N PHE A 465 -22.57 10.47 8.39
CA PHE A 465 -23.73 11.23 8.87
C PHE A 465 -24.93 10.92 7.97
N CYS A 466 -26.11 10.72 8.57
CA CYS A 466 -27.40 10.82 7.88
C CYS A 466 -28.16 12.02 8.46
N ASP A 467 -28.61 12.90 7.56
CA ASP A 467 -29.36 14.12 7.86
C ASP A 467 -30.48 13.89 8.88
N LEU A 468 -30.30 14.45 10.08
CA LEU A 468 -31.39 14.90 10.94
C LEU A 468 -31.08 16.35 11.32
N GLU A 469 -31.23 17.24 10.33
CA GLU A 469 -31.12 18.70 10.46
C GLU A 469 -31.91 19.27 11.67
N GLU A 470 -32.91 18.55 12.18
CA GLU A 470 -33.72 18.98 13.31
C GLU A 470 -33.11 18.69 14.70
N SER A 471 -32.12 17.79 14.84
CA SER A 471 -31.57 17.42 16.16
C SER A 471 -30.26 18.12 16.53
N PHE A 472 -29.51 18.62 15.54
CA PHE A 472 -28.19 19.22 15.77
C PHE A 472 -28.28 20.65 16.34
N VAL A 473 -29.36 21.39 16.05
CA VAL A 473 -29.56 22.74 16.57
C VAL A 473 -29.73 22.74 18.10
N ALA A 474 -30.19 21.63 18.70
CA ALA A 474 -30.35 21.50 20.15
C ALA A 474 -29.11 20.93 20.88
N ASN A 475 -28.24 20.16 20.22
CA ASN A 475 -27.16 19.39 20.85
C ASN A 475 -25.74 19.61 20.27
N GLY A 476 -25.55 20.62 19.40
CA GLY A 476 -24.29 20.82 18.66
C GLY A 476 -23.02 20.88 19.52
N GLU A 477 -23.08 21.49 20.71
CA GLU A 477 -21.91 21.60 21.60
C GLU A 477 -21.47 20.25 22.20
N ALA A 478 -22.43 19.37 22.53
CA ALA A 478 -22.13 18.04 23.08
C ALA A 478 -21.54 17.10 22.03
N ALA A 479 -22.03 17.19 20.79
CA ALA A 479 -21.48 16.45 19.66
C ALA A 479 -20.04 16.88 19.35
N LEU A 480 -19.75 18.19 19.38
CA LEU A 480 -18.38 18.71 19.20
C LEU A 480 -17.44 18.20 20.29
N ARG A 481 -17.84 18.27 21.57
CA ARG A 481 -17.04 17.73 22.70
C ARG A 481 -16.72 16.24 22.53
N SER A 482 -17.67 15.46 22.02
CA SER A 482 -17.48 14.04 21.76
C SER A 482 -16.44 13.76 20.67
N ILE A 483 -16.45 14.54 19.58
CA ILE A 483 -15.45 14.46 18.52
C ILE A 483 -14.08 14.87 19.06
N THR A 484 -14.02 15.93 19.86
CA THR A 484 -12.81 16.37 20.56
C THR A 484 -12.21 15.22 21.38
N ASN A 485 -13.03 14.55 22.20
CA ASN A 485 -12.60 13.43 23.03
C ASN A 485 -12.07 12.26 22.20
N LEU A 486 -12.73 11.94 21.08
CA LEU A 486 -12.28 10.89 20.17
C LEU A 486 -10.90 11.23 19.56
N PHE A 487 -10.71 12.44 19.06
CA PHE A 487 -9.45 12.83 18.42
C PHE A 487 -8.31 12.97 19.42
N MET A 488 -8.60 13.42 20.64
CA MET A 488 -7.66 13.36 21.77
C MET A 488 -7.24 11.92 22.08
N ALA A 489 -8.19 10.98 22.12
CA ALA A 489 -7.90 9.57 22.36
C ALA A 489 -7.01 8.98 21.25
N LEU A 490 -7.33 9.26 19.97
CA LEU A 490 -6.53 8.83 18.82
C LEU A 490 -5.12 9.41 18.86
N SER A 491 -4.96 10.69 19.19
CA SER A 491 -3.65 11.36 19.19
C SER A 491 -2.76 10.96 20.36
N SER A 492 -3.36 10.57 21.49
CA SER A 492 -2.63 10.22 22.71
C SER A 492 -2.31 8.73 22.84
N ASN A 493 -2.91 7.87 22.00
CA ASN A 493 -2.63 6.45 22.05
C ASN A 493 -1.28 6.13 21.36
N GLU A 494 -0.29 5.72 22.16
CA GLU A 494 1.06 5.35 21.69
C GLU A 494 1.15 3.96 21.04
N GLY A 495 0.11 3.14 21.17
CA GLY A 495 0.06 1.79 20.62
C GLY A 495 -0.25 1.76 19.12
N ILE A 496 -1.05 2.72 18.64
CA ILE A 496 -1.54 2.77 17.25
C ILE A 496 -0.38 3.03 16.28
N THR A 497 -0.36 2.27 15.19
CA THR A 497 0.67 2.33 14.15
C THR A 497 0.11 2.73 12.78
N SER A 498 -1.15 2.43 12.50
CA SER A 498 -1.86 2.82 11.28
C SER A 498 -3.27 3.30 11.62
N MET A 499 -3.63 4.47 11.06
CA MET A 499 -4.95 5.10 11.21
C MET A 499 -5.55 5.38 9.84
N LEU A 500 -6.78 4.90 9.62
CA LEU A 500 -7.59 5.20 8.46
C LEU A 500 -8.94 5.77 8.90
N LEU A 501 -9.20 7.02 8.57
CA LEU A 501 -10.39 7.75 9.02
C LEU A 501 -11.24 8.15 7.81
N TYR A 502 -12.45 7.61 7.72
CA TYR A 502 -13.48 8.04 6.77
C TYR A 502 -14.49 8.92 7.50
N LEU A 503 -14.38 10.23 7.32
CA LEU A 503 -15.12 11.25 8.03
C LEU A 503 -16.22 11.85 7.13
N GLY A 504 -17.42 11.34 7.26
CA GLY A 504 -18.64 11.96 6.75
C GLY A 504 -19.18 13.10 7.64
N ILE A 505 -18.36 13.60 8.57
CA ILE A 505 -18.72 14.63 9.55
C ILE A 505 -17.97 15.93 9.25
N ASN A 506 -18.54 17.06 9.68
CA ASN A 506 -17.86 18.35 9.65
C ASN A 506 -16.79 18.40 10.76
N VAL A 507 -15.56 18.75 10.37
CA VAL A 507 -14.40 18.81 11.26
C VAL A 507 -13.96 20.27 11.38
N ALA A 508 -14.25 20.87 12.53
CA ALA A 508 -13.81 22.21 12.86
C ALA A 508 -12.27 22.33 12.93
N ASP A 509 -11.76 23.54 12.75
CA ASP A 509 -10.31 23.83 12.76
C ASP A 509 -9.60 23.38 14.04
N GLU A 510 -10.27 23.48 15.20
CA GLU A 510 -9.75 22.99 16.49
C GLU A 510 -9.59 21.46 16.52
N HIS A 511 -10.47 20.72 15.82
CA HIS A 511 -10.36 19.27 15.67
C HIS A 511 -9.27 18.87 14.68
N CYS A 512 -9.02 19.69 13.64
CA CYS A 512 -7.89 19.51 12.74
C CYS A 512 -6.54 19.54 13.48
N GLN A 513 -6.39 20.42 14.49
CA GLN A 513 -5.20 20.47 15.34
C GLN A 513 -4.98 19.13 16.06
N LEU A 514 -6.02 18.58 16.68
CA LEU A 514 -5.92 17.33 17.44
C LEU A 514 -5.48 16.14 16.57
N LEU A 515 -6.01 16.04 15.36
CA LEU A 515 -5.59 15.02 14.41
C LEU A 515 -4.15 15.28 13.91
N ALA A 516 -3.78 16.53 13.67
CA ALA A 516 -2.44 16.90 13.22
C ALA A 516 -1.37 16.67 14.30
N ASP A 517 -1.76 16.68 15.58
CA ASP A 517 -0.87 16.36 16.69
C ASP A 517 -0.63 14.86 16.84
N ALA A 518 -1.44 13.99 16.23
CA ALA A 518 -1.30 12.55 16.39
C ALA A 518 0.07 12.02 15.93
N PRO A 519 0.62 12.38 14.76
CA PRO A 519 1.98 11.98 14.39
C PRO A 519 3.05 12.56 15.31
N SER A 520 2.85 13.75 15.88
CA SER A 520 3.81 14.36 16.80
C SER A 520 3.86 13.64 18.15
N ASN A 521 2.69 13.25 18.65
CA ASN A 521 2.53 12.63 19.97
C ASN A 521 2.77 11.11 19.94
N ASN A 522 2.46 10.45 18.82
CA ASN A 522 2.60 9.02 18.67
C ASN A 522 3.80 8.66 17.76
N ARG A 523 4.89 8.21 18.40
CA ARG A 523 6.11 7.76 17.69
C ARG A 523 5.99 6.40 16.99
N GLN A 524 4.91 5.66 17.21
CA GLN A 524 4.68 4.36 16.56
C GLN A 524 3.82 4.50 15.29
N LEU A 525 3.17 5.66 15.09
CA LEU A 525 2.34 5.94 13.93
C LEU A 525 3.18 6.06 12.66
N HIS A 526 2.98 5.15 11.73
CA HIS A 526 3.63 5.14 10.43
C HIS A 526 2.68 5.36 9.25
N GLU A 527 1.38 5.23 9.46
CA GLU A 527 0.37 5.49 8.44
C GLU A 527 -0.78 6.34 9.00
N LEU A 528 -1.06 7.44 8.31
CA LEU A 528 -2.23 8.28 8.55
C LEU A 528 -2.94 8.52 7.22
N SER A 529 -4.16 8.02 7.13
CA SER A 529 -5.04 8.20 5.99
C SER A 529 -6.34 8.82 6.48
N VAL A 530 -6.72 9.97 5.94
CA VAL A 530 -8.03 10.58 6.21
C VAL A 530 -8.74 10.77 4.89
N VAL A 531 -10.00 10.42 4.85
CA VAL A 531 -10.92 10.65 3.74
C VAL A 531 -12.10 11.37 4.35
N SER A 532 -12.41 12.56 3.88
CA SER A 532 -13.49 13.38 4.40
C SER A 532 -14.46 13.66 3.27
N MET A 533 -15.73 13.43 3.56
CA MET A 533 -16.87 13.77 2.69
C MET A 533 -17.62 15.00 3.20
N GLY A 534 -17.34 15.45 4.44
CA GLY A 534 -17.91 16.66 5.04
C GLY A 534 -16.99 17.89 4.91
N GLU A 535 -17.33 18.98 5.59
CA GLU A 535 -16.45 20.16 5.66
C GLU A 535 -15.18 19.82 6.45
N PHE A 536 -14.03 19.79 5.77
CA PHE A 536 -12.71 19.55 6.36
C PHE A 536 -11.72 20.59 5.83
N ASN A 537 -11.16 21.39 6.74
CA ASN A 537 -10.20 22.42 6.40
C ASN A 537 -8.79 21.84 6.24
N THR A 538 -8.52 21.30 5.04
CA THR A 538 -7.22 20.68 4.69
C THR A 538 -6.04 21.64 4.89
N ALA A 539 -6.22 22.93 4.60
CA ALA A 539 -5.15 23.91 4.74
C ALA A 539 -4.73 24.09 6.20
N VAL A 540 -5.70 24.28 7.11
CA VAL A 540 -5.43 24.37 8.55
C VAL A 540 -4.81 23.08 9.06
N PHE A 541 -5.36 21.92 8.71
CA PHE A 541 -4.79 20.63 9.10
C PHE A 541 -3.31 20.50 8.71
N LEU A 542 -2.96 20.80 7.45
CA LEU A 542 -1.57 20.71 6.96
C LEU A 542 -0.64 21.72 7.63
N ASP A 543 -1.08 22.97 7.83
CA ASP A 543 -0.30 24.00 8.52
C ASP A 543 0.09 23.56 9.95
N ARG A 544 -0.75 22.76 10.60
CA ARG A 544 -0.49 22.21 11.94
C ARG A 544 0.33 20.93 11.90
N LEU A 545 0.14 20.09 10.90
CA LEU A 545 0.83 18.81 10.75
C LEU A 545 2.31 18.98 10.40
N LEU A 546 2.63 19.92 9.51
CA LEU A 546 3.97 20.08 8.93
C LEU A 546 5.10 20.22 9.96
N PRO A 547 5.00 21.09 10.99
CA PRO A 547 6.05 21.20 12.01
C PRO A 547 6.32 19.88 12.74
N GLY A 548 5.28 19.06 12.94
CA GLY A 548 5.40 17.73 13.53
C GLY A 548 6.14 16.74 12.62
N LEU A 549 5.84 16.76 11.33
CA LEU A 549 6.47 15.88 10.33
C LEU A 549 7.94 16.20 10.07
N GLU A 550 8.36 17.44 10.23
CA GLU A 550 9.77 17.81 10.03
C GLU A 550 10.69 17.01 10.97
N LEU A 551 10.23 16.79 12.21
CA LEU A 551 10.96 16.12 13.28
C LEU A 551 10.60 14.64 13.44
N ASN A 552 9.44 14.21 12.95
CA ASN A 552 9.00 12.81 13.03
C ASN A 552 9.42 12.03 11.77
N TYR A 553 10.23 11.00 11.94
CA TYR A 553 10.65 10.08 10.87
C TYR A 553 9.82 8.79 10.78
N ASN A 554 8.85 8.61 11.68
CA ASN A 554 8.04 7.40 11.77
C ASN A 554 6.90 7.38 10.76
N LEU A 555 6.33 8.54 10.41
CA LEU A 555 5.25 8.62 9.42
C LEU A 555 5.77 8.39 8.00
N LEU A 556 5.38 7.27 7.40
CA LEU A 556 5.79 6.79 6.08
C LEU A 556 4.67 6.84 5.03
N ILE A 557 3.41 6.84 5.47
CA ILE A 557 2.25 6.89 4.59
C ILE A 557 1.34 8.01 5.05
N LEU A 558 0.98 8.88 4.11
CA LEU A 558 0.10 10.01 4.33
C LEU A 558 -0.89 10.11 3.17
N ASN A 559 -2.18 9.91 3.43
CA ASN A 559 -3.23 10.01 2.41
C ASN A 559 -4.32 10.95 2.88
N PHE A 560 -4.70 11.92 2.04
CA PHE A 560 -5.77 12.89 2.32
C PHE A 560 -6.58 13.18 1.05
N PRO A 561 -7.86 13.58 1.18
CA PRO A 561 -8.69 13.90 0.04
C PRO A 561 -8.33 15.30 -0.46
N PHE A 562 -8.18 15.42 -1.78
CA PHE A 562 -7.73 16.64 -2.44
C PHE A 562 -8.91 17.57 -2.72
N SER A 563 -9.39 18.28 -1.72
CA SER A 563 -10.21 19.48 -1.94
C SER A 563 -9.27 20.68 -2.10
N SER A 564 -9.02 21.05 -3.36
CA SER A 564 -8.45 22.35 -3.80
C SER A 564 -7.51 23.03 -2.79
N GLU A 565 -6.28 22.56 -2.65
CA GLU A 565 -5.29 23.24 -1.80
C GLU A 565 -4.48 24.25 -2.63
N PRO A 566 -4.56 25.56 -2.35
CA PRO A 566 -3.97 26.59 -3.20
C PRO A 566 -2.48 26.87 -2.95
N ASN A 567 -1.86 26.32 -1.89
CA ASN A 567 -0.60 26.84 -1.34
C ASN A 567 0.59 25.86 -1.36
N GLY A 568 0.44 24.65 -1.89
CA GLY A 568 1.53 23.68 -2.01
C GLY A 568 2.00 23.06 -0.69
N ARG A 569 1.25 23.23 0.42
CA ARG A 569 1.56 22.61 1.72
C ARG A 569 1.50 21.10 1.67
N MET A 570 0.60 20.55 0.86
CA MET A 570 0.51 19.11 0.63
C MET A 570 1.78 18.59 -0.07
N CYS A 571 2.35 19.38 -0.99
CA CYS A 571 3.64 19.04 -1.60
C CYS A 571 4.71 18.89 -0.53
N GLU A 572 4.76 19.85 0.38
CA GLU A 572 5.72 19.86 1.48
C GLU A 572 5.54 18.63 2.39
N ALA A 573 4.30 18.33 2.78
CA ALA A 573 3.99 17.18 3.64
C ALA A 573 4.37 15.85 2.98
N GLN A 574 4.03 15.67 1.70
CA GLN A 574 4.38 14.47 0.94
C GLN A 574 5.88 14.34 0.70
N GLU A 575 6.62 15.45 0.58
CA GLU A 575 8.08 15.42 0.51
C GLU A 575 8.72 14.99 1.82
N LEU A 576 8.18 15.41 2.97
CA LEU A 576 8.65 14.96 4.28
C LEU A 576 8.41 13.46 4.46
N VAL A 577 7.23 12.98 4.10
CA VAL A 577 6.88 11.54 4.17
C VAL A 577 7.77 10.71 3.25
N ARG A 578 8.02 11.18 2.02
CA ARG A 578 8.94 10.54 1.09
C ARG A 578 10.38 10.53 1.61
N ARG A 579 10.86 11.65 2.17
CA ARG A 579 12.17 11.75 2.83
C ARG A 579 12.28 10.69 3.93
N ASN A 580 11.26 10.56 4.78
CA ASN A 580 11.22 9.58 5.86
C ASN A 580 11.35 8.16 5.31
N CYS A 581 10.56 7.79 4.29
CA CYS A 581 10.66 6.49 3.61
C CYS A 581 12.09 6.19 3.11
N SER A 582 12.69 7.14 2.38
CA SER A 582 14.04 6.99 1.85
C SER A 582 15.08 6.79 2.95
N LEU A 583 14.99 7.56 4.05
CA LEU A 583 15.89 7.43 5.18
C LEU A 583 15.76 6.06 5.85
N VAL A 584 14.52 5.60 6.09
CA VAL A 584 14.26 4.30 6.72
C VAL A 584 14.74 3.14 5.85
N ASP A 585 14.53 3.18 4.53
CA ASP A 585 15.00 2.14 3.61
C ASP A 585 16.52 2.09 3.51
N ARG A 586 17.19 3.25 3.43
CA ARG A 586 18.65 3.35 3.45
C ARG A 586 19.24 2.85 4.78
N ALA A 587 18.64 3.24 5.89
CA ALA A 587 19.04 2.77 7.22
C ALA A 587 18.87 1.25 7.35
N THR A 588 17.77 0.71 6.81
CA THR A 588 17.53 -0.73 6.74
C THR A 588 18.65 -1.43 5.97
N ARG A 589 19.05 -0.90 4.81
CA ARG A 589 20.20 -1.45 4.05
C ARG A 589 21.51 -1.40 4.83
N PHE A 590 21.75 -0.34 5.59
CA PHE A 590 22.93 -0.25 6.46
C PHE A 590 22.96 -1.37 7.52
N VAL A 591 21.80 -1.62 8.15
CA VAL A 591 21.61 -2.71 9.11
C VAL A 591 21.87 -4.07 8.45
N MET A 592 21.43 -4.24 7.19
CA MET A 592 21.65 -5.43 6.36
C MET A 592 23.08 -5.55 5.79
N GLY A 593 23.97 -4.57 6.04
CA GLY A 593 25.39 -4.66 5.71
C GLY A 593 25.90 -3.71 4.63
N ASP A 594 25.04 -2.86 4.04
CA ASP A 594 25.49 -1.81 3.11
C ASP A 594 26.27 -0.72 3.86
N ARG A 595 27.57 -0.62 3.59
CA ARG A 595 28.46 0.37 4.23
C ARG A 595 28.66 1.62 3.37
N SER A 596 27.70 1.98 2.53
CA SER A 596 27.76 3.26 1.81
C SER A 596 27.49 4.44 2.75
N TRP A 597 28.14 5.57 2.45
CA TRP A 597 27.96 6.82 3.17
C TRP A 597 26.48 7.22 3.34
N TYR A 598 25.67 7.14 2.26
CA TYR A 598 24.26 7.49 2.29
C TYR A 598 23.43 6.63 3.26
N CYS A 599 23.71 5.33 3.30
CA CYS A 599 23.04 4.39 4.19
C CYS A 599 23.46 4.63 5.65
N ALA A 600 24.73 4.97 5.89
CA ALA A 600 25.22 5.29 7.22
C ALA A 600 24.66 6.62 7.76
N CYS A 601 24.61 7.68 6.94
CA CYS A 601 23.96 8.95 7.32
C CYS A 601 22.48 8.74 7.66
N ALA A 602 21.77 8.01 6.81
CA ALA A 602 20.37 7.70 7.04
C ALA A 602 20.16 6.91 8.34
N PHE A 603 21.01 5.90 8.58
CA PHE A 603 20.99 5.14 9.82
C PHE A 603 21.26 6.03 11.04
N GLU A 604 22.25 6.91 11.00
CA GLU A 604 22.54 7.82 12.12
C GLU A 604 21.32 8.68 12.49
N ARG A 605 20.54 9.14 11.49
CA ARG A 605 19.32 9.92 11.70
C ARG A 605 18.14 9.14 12.30
N VAL A 606 17.87 7.93 11.81
CA VAL A 606 16.66 7.17 12.16
C VAL A 606 16.92 5.96 13.07
N SER A 607 18.15 5.77 13.53
CA SER A 607 18.54 4.59 14.31
C SER A 607 17.76 4.43 15.62
N GLU A 608 17.24 5.51 16.19
CA GLU A 608 16.44 5.49 17.43
C GLU A 608 14.93 5.37 17.15
N GLU A 609 14.52 5.40 15.88
CA GLU A 609 13.11 5.41 15.48
C GLU A 609 12.53 4.00 15.41
N PRO A 610 11.35 3.73 16.02
CA PRO A 610 10.73 2.40 16.02
C PRO A 610 10.42 1.85 14.62
N VAL A 611 10.14 2.74 13.67
CA VAL A 611 9.79 2.35 12.29
C VAL A 611 10.91 1.56 11.60
N LEU A 612 12.17 1.79 11.97
CA LEU A 612 13.32 1.08 11.40
C LEU A 612 13.24 -0.43 11.70
N LEU A 613 12.86 -0.78 12.93
CA LEU A 613 12.71 -2.18 13.35
C LEU A 613 11.64 -2.90 12.52
N ASN A 614 10.50 -2.25 12.32
CA ASN A 614 9.43 -2.80 11.49
C ASN A 614 9.88 -2.97 10.04
N ASN A 615 10.65 -2.03 9.48
CA ASN A 615 11.13 -2.14 8.11
C ASN A 615 12.17 -3.27 7.93
N VAL A 616 13.07 -3.46 8.90
CA VAL A 616 14.02 -4.60 8.93
C VAL A 616 13.26 -5.93 8.99
N ARG A 617 12.24 -6.05 9.85
CA ARG A 617 11.39 -7.25 9.94
C ARG A 617 10.68 -7.56 8.62
N ARG A 618 10.16 -6.54 7.93
CA ARG A 618 9.49 -6.68 6.62
C ARG A 618 10.40 -7.26 5.53
N LYS A 619 11.72 -7.15 5.68
CA LYS A 619 12.71 -7.74 4.76
C LYS A 619 13.01 -9.22 5.07
N GLY A 620 12.25 -9.86 5.95
CA GLY A 620 12.29 -11.30 6.21
C GLY A 620 13.14 -11.72 7.40
N THR A 621 13.60 -10.78 8.22
CA THR A 621 14.39 -11.06 9.44
C THR A 621 13.48 -11.31 10.64
N ALA A 622 13.78 -12.35 11.43
CA ALA A 622 13.06 -12.63 12.67
C ALA A 622 13.17 -11.46 13.67
N SER A 623 12.18 -11.32 14.57
CA SER A 623 12.09 -10.15 15.47
C SER A 623 13.33 -9.92 16.34
N GLU A 624 13.79 -10.97 17.03
CA GLU A 624 14.96 -10.89 17.91
C GLU A 624 16.24 -10.61 17.11
N GLU A 625 16.37 -11.24 15.94
CA GLU A 625 17.49 -11.02 15.04
C GLU A 625 17.53 -9.59 14.50
N ALA A 626 16.37 -9.03 14.14
CA ALA A 626 16.25 -7.65 13.65
C ALA A 626 16.71 -6.63 14.71
N GLU A 627 16.29 -6.81 15.97
CA GLU A 627 16.72 -5.97 17.09
C GLU A 627 18.23 -6.06 17.31
N ASP A 628 18.77 -7.28 17.27
CA ASP A 628 20.20 -7.51 17.39
C ASP A 628 21.02 -6.92 16.24
N MET A 629 20.51 -6.99 15.00
CA MET A 629 21.14 -6.37 13.85
C MET A 629 21.19 -4.85 13.99
N ILE A 630 20.08 -4.23 14.39
CA ILE A 630 20.03 -2.78 14.64
C ILE A 630 20.98 -2.41 15.78
N ARG A 631 21.01 -3.18 16.87
CA ARG A 631 21.92 -2.98 18.00
C ARG A 631 23.38 -3.04 17.55
N ARG A 632 23.76 -4.04 16.75
CA ARG A 632 25.11 -4.17 16.18
C ARG A 632 25.45 -2.99 15.26
N ALA A 633 24.52 -2.55 14.43
CA ALA A 633 24.70 -1.38 13.56
C ALA A 633 24.89 -0.09 14.37
N ARG A 634 24.13 0.10 15.47
CA ARG A 634 24.32 1.23 16.40
C ARG A 634 25.69 1.20 17.04
N MET A 635 26.13 0.04 17.53
CA MET A 635 27.47 -0.12 18.10
C MET A 635 28.55 0.21 17.06
N LEU A 636 28.41 -0.27 15.82
CA LEU A 636 29.36 -0.01 14.75
C LEU A 636 29.47 1.49 14.43
N VAL A 637 28.35 2.23 14.40
CA VAL A 637 28.38 3.68 14.14
C VAL A 637 28.94 4.48 15.32
N ARG A 638 28.53 4.13 16.55
CA ARG A 638 28.96 4.85 17.76
C ARG A 638 30.43 4.61 18.12
N PHE A 639 30.95 3.41 17.85
CA PHE A 639 32.30 3.00 18.22
C PHE A 639 33.23 2.82 17.02
N MET A 640 32.91 3.49 15.91
CA MET A 640 33.75 3.48 14.72
C MET A 640 35.11 4.12 15.02
N ASN A 641 36.20 3.40 14.76
CA ASN A 641 37.55 3.97 14.88
C ASN A 641 37.78 5.03 13.78
N VAL A 642 38.88 5.76 13.89
CA VAL A 642 39.21 6.87 12.99
C VAL A 642 39.36 6.39 11.53
N HIS A 643 39.90 5.19 11.31
CA HIS A 643 40.12 4.65 9.98
C HIS A 643 38.80 4.30 9.29
N ASP A 644 37.93 3.56 9.98
CA ASP A 644 36.62 3.15 9.48
C ASP A 644 35.73 4.36 9.21
N TYR A 645 35.75 5.36 10.10
CA TYR A 645 34.96 6.59 9.92
C TYR A 645 35.42 7.38 8.71
N MET A 646 36.73 7.63 8.58
CA MET A 646 37.26 8.39 7.45
C MET A 646 37.11 7.64 6.13
N SER A 647 37.17 6.30 6.15
CA SER A 647 36.92 5.47 4.97
C SER A 647 35.43 5.48 4.57
N LEU A 648 34.53 5.36 5.55
CA LEU A 648 33.08 5.37 5.33
C LEU A 648 32.59 6.72 4.80
N THR A 649 33.12 7.81 5.36
CA THR A 649 32.83 9.19 4.92
C THR A 649 33.49 9.54 3.59
N GLY A 650 34.44 8.72 3.13
CA GLY A 650 35.16 8.91 1.87
C GLY A 650 36.24 9.99 1.92
N VAL A 651 36.62 10.45 3.12
CA VAL A 651 37.78 11.32 3.35
C VAL A 651 39.06 10.59 2.92
N VAL A 652 39.15 9.29 3.22
CA VAL A 652 40.22 8.41 2.78
C VAL A 652 39.65 7.21 2.03
N LYS A 653 40.47 6.54 1.22
CA LYS A 653 40.05 5.33 0.49
C LYS A 653 40.03 4.07 1.34
N ALA A 654 40.86 4.01 2.38
CA ALA A 654 41.02 2.82 3.21
C ALA A 654 41.49 3.15 4.63
N ARG A 655 42.61 3.88 4.76
CA ARG A 655 43.22 4.18 6.06
C ARG A 655 43.65 5.64 6.15
N VAL A 656 43.66 6.14 7.38
CA VAL A 656 44.17 7.48 7.71
C VAL A 656 45.67 7.35 7.96
N GLU A 657 46.45 8.07 7.17
CA GLU A 657 47.91 8.20 7.27
C GLU A 657 48.24 9.68 7.06
N CYS A 658 48.97 10.27 8.00
CA CYS A 658 49.39 11.66 7.88
C CYS A 658 50.81 11.76 7.31
N TYR A 659 51.10 12.89 6.66
CA TYR A 659 52.47 13.21 6.26
C TYR A 659 53.33 13.45 7.49
N VAL A 660 54.55 12.94 7.44
CA VAL A 660 55.58 13.09 8.49
C VAL A 660 55.82 14.58 8.75
N ARG A 661 55.75 14.97 10.03
CA ARG A 661 56.09 16.32 10.49
C ARG A 661 57.42 16.33 11.23
N GLU A 662 58.15 17.44 11.08
CA GLU A 662 59.42 17.66 11.78
C GLU A 662 59.26 18.13 13.24
N ASP A 663 58.06 18.60 13.63
CA ASP A 663 57.80 19.15 14.97
C ASP A 663 57.38 18.11 16.02
N GLY A 664 57.27 16.83 15.63
CA GLY A 664 57.00 15.70 16.52
C GLY A 664 55.66 15.76 17.26
N ARG A 665 54.71 16.59 16.79
CA ARG A 665 53.39 16.72 17.41
C ARG A 665 52.47 15.59 16.96
N PRO A 666 51.63 15.03 17.87
CA PRO A 666 50.68 13.99 17.52
C PRO A 666 49.75 14.40 16.39
N GLN A 667 49.56 13.51 15.42
CA GLN A 667 48.68 13.70 14.27
C GLN A 667 47.44 12.80 14.36
N LEU A 668 46.54 12.93 13.38
CA LEU A 668 45.24 12.26 13.38
C LEU A 668 45.36 10.73 13.37
N ASP A 669 46.34 10.20 12.66
CA ASP A 669 46.68 8.77 12.56
C ASP A 669 47.38 8.21 13.80
N GLU A 670 47.84 9.09 14.71
CA GLU A 670 48.44 8.73 16.00
C GLU A 670 47.45 8.87 17.17
N LEU A 671 46.20 9.24 16.91
CA LEU A 671 45.18 9.33 17.96
C LEU A 671 44.76 7.93 18.43
N TYR A 672 44.78 7.75 19.75
CA TYR A 672 44.14 6.60 20.38
C TYR A 672 42.63 6.60 20.15
N ASP A 673 42.03 5.41 20.08
CA ASP A 673 40.59 5.24 19.86
C ASP A 673 39.74 6.02 20.88
N ASP A 674 40.12 6.06 22.16
CA ASP A 674 39.40 6.83 23.18
C ASP A 674 39.36 8.34 22.90
N CYS A 675 40.46 8.89 22.36
CA CYS A 675 40.54 10.30 21.97
C CYS A 675 39.67 10.55 20.75
N TRP A 676 39.71 9.66 19.77
CA TRP A 676 38.85 9.72 18.59
C TRP A 676 37.38 9.63 18.96
N LEU A 677 36.97 8.68 19.82
CA LEU A 677 35.58 8.51 20.25
C LEU A 677 35.05 9.74 21.00
N ARG A 678 35.91 10.48 21.72
CA ARG A 678 35.52 11.78 22.30
C ARG A 678 35.28 12.84 21.23
N ILE A 679 36.10 12.89 20.18
CA ILE A 679 35.90 13.80 19.04
C ILE A 679 34.62 13.42 18.28
N ARG A 680 34.39 12.12 18.04
CA ARG A 680 33.24 11.58 17.32
C ARG A 680 31.89 11.93 17.95
N ARG A 681 31.84 12.26 19.25
CA ARG A 681 30.61 12.75 19.91
C ARG A 681 30.14 14.10 19.38
N TYR A 682 31.02 14.87 18.74
CA TYR A 682 30.74 16.18 18.17
C TYR A 682 30.65 16.15 16.64
N LEU A 683 30.84 14.98 16.01
CA LEU A 683 30.82 14.81 14.57
C LEU A 683 29.70 13.86 14.19
N THR A 684 28.93 14.18 13.17
CA THR A 684 28.02 13.29 12.45
C THR A 684 28.64 12.89 11.11
N ILE A 685 28.18 11.79 10.52
CA ILE A 685 28.65 11.34 9.20
C ILE A 685 28.36 12.40 8.12
N GLU A 686 27.32 13.22 8.34
CA GLU A 686 26.92 14.30 7.44
C GLU A 686 27.77 15.57 7.54
N ASP A 687 28.53 15.74 8.62
CA ASP A 687 29.46 16.87 8.76
C ASP A 687 30.59 16.81 7.72
N VAL A 688 30.84 15.63 7.15
CA VAL A 688 31.75 15.47 6.02
C VAL A 688 31.01 15.79 4.71
N ILE A 689 31.20 17.03 4.24
CA ILE A 689 30.67 17.48 2.96
C ILE A 689 31.44 16.78 1.83
N LYS A 690 30.74 15.97 1.02
CA LYS A 690 31.34 15.42 -0.19
C LYS A 690 31.65 16.55 -1.19
N PRO A 691 32.86 16.60 -1.77
CA PRO A 691 33.22 17.56 -2.81
C PRO A 691 32.38 17.44 -4.08
#